data_AF-A0A519RA73-F1
#
_entry.id   AF-A0A519RA73-F1
#
_cell.length_a   1.000
_cell.length_b   1.000
_cell.length_c   1.000
_cell.angle_alpha   90.00
_cell.angle_beta   90.00
_cell.angle_gamma   90.00
#
_symmetry.space_group_name_H-M   'P 1'
#
loop_
_entity.id
_entity.type
_entity.pdbx_description
1 polymer ?
#
loop_
_entity_poly.entity_id
_entity_poly.type
_entity_poly.pdbx_seq_one_letter_code
_entity_poly.pdbx_strand_id
1 'polypeptide(L)'
;MYLIFDTETTGLPKRWDAPITDVNNWPRCIQIAWQLHDEMGKLIEHQDYLVKPEGFNIPYDAERIHGISTELAQADGISLSEVLEKFNIALSKAKFIVGQNLGFDVNIMGCEFHRLGVNSPMSLMPVLDTCTEVTASLLKLPGGRGGRFKLPTLTELHEYLFHKPFAEAHNATADVEATTRCFLELIRREVFTKEELDVPSGYFEDFKNYNTGEIQLIGLRHINLKAASDKIRESFQKAQETPTVATTSGTNKAFAEAAYAHLHNHTQFSVLQSTIAINDLVKASAKFKMPAVAMTDTANMMGAFHFVSAVMNHNKAASAKNKTLVDSGEQPTETEIKPIVGCEFNICDDHKDKTKKDNGYQVVLLAKNKKGYHHLAKMSSIAFTDGFYYVPRIDRNVVEKYKEDLIVLSGNLYGEIPSKILNVGENQAEEALIWWKQQFGDDFYLELMRHKQEDENRVNQTLIAFAKKYDVKLIATNNTYYVNKEDANAHDILLCVKDGEKQATPIGRGRGYRYGMPNQDYYFKSGDEMKQIFADLPEAIINIQEVIDKVEAYSLYRDVLLPKFDIPEEFFVTEDEADGGVRGENKYLRHLTMMGAEKRYGDITPDIQERLDFELLTISNSGYPGYFLIVQDFIAKAREMDVSVGPGRGSAAGSAVAYCLGITNIDPIKYDLLFERFLNPDRVSMPDIDIDFDDEGRGRVMDYVIQKYGKSQVAQIITYGKMATKSAIRDTARVLDLPLFEADRIAKLIPGMMPSKWNLARFLAEDEGEVKKALRSEEFDRVKELIAIANDKNLAGETIQQAKILEGSMRNTGIHACGVIITPSDITNFVPVTTAKDSDLYVTQFDNSVAESAGLLKMDFLGLKTLTLIKDTVKLVKYRLNIDLDPDTFPIDDKETYELFQRGETVGVFQYESPGMQKYMKDL
;
A
#
# COMPACT_ATOMS: atom_id res chain seq x y z
N MET A 1 -41.03 6.27 37.97
CA MET A 1 -41.39 5.81 36.61
C MET A 1 -40.15 5.76 35.74
N TYR A 2 -39.99 4.68 34.99
CA TYR A 2 -38.82 4.39 34.14
C TYR A 2 -39.23 4.48 32.67
N LEU A 3 -38.51 5.27 31.87
CA LEU A 3 -38.66 5.29 30.41
C LEU A 3 -37.45 4.58 29.79
N ILE A 4 -37.68 3.38 29.26
CA ILE A 4 -36.67 2.62 28.53
C ILE A 4 -36.84 2.97 27.06
N PHE A 5 -35.79 3.40 26.38
CA PHE A 5 -35.85 3.70 24.95
C PHE A 5 -34.56 3.31 24.23
N ASP A 6 -34.68 3.12 22.92
CA ASP A 6 -33.57 2.79 22.04
C ASP A 6 -33.82 3.41 20.66
N THR A 7 -32.75 3.69 19.92
CA THR A 7 -32.84 4.29 18.59
C THR A 7 -32.04 3.53 17.54
N GLU A 8 -32.65 3.35 16.37
CA GLU A 8 -31.90 3.00 15.17
C GLU A 8 -31.51 4.26 14.41
N THR A 9 -30.33 4.23 13.78
CA THR A 9 -29.75 5.42 13.15
C THR A 9 -29.17 5.14 11.77
N THR A 10 -28.90 6.21 11.01
CA THR A 10 -28.24 6.12 9.70
C THR A 10 -26.77 5.68 9.74
N GLY A 11 -26.19 5.40 10.91
CA GLY A 11 -24.79 4.97 11.02
C GLY A 11 -24.16 5.30 12.37
N LEU A 12 -22.83 5.48 12.38
CA LEU A 12 -22.08 5.84 13.58
C LEU A 12 -21.60 7.31 13.51
N PRO A 13 -21.35 7.96 14.66
CA PRO A 13 -20.88 9.34 14.65
C PRO A 13 -19.43 9.39 14.17
N LYS A 14 -19.07 10.46 13.44
CA LYS A 14 -17.68 10.65 12.97
C LYS A 14 -16.72 10.78 14.16
N ARG A 15 -17.20 11.42 15.23
CA ARG A 15 -16.52 11.61 16.51
C ARG A 15 -17.48 11.38 17.66
N TRP A 16 -17.08 10.51 18.58
CA TRP A 16 -17.86 10.18 19.77
C TRP A 16 -17.84 11.28 20.85
N ASP A 17 -16.89 12.22 20.78
CA ASP A 17 -16.69 13.30 21.74
C ASP A 17 -17.28 14.65 21.28
N ALA A 18 -17.93 14.69 20.11
CA ALA A 18 -18.48 15.93 19.57
C ALA A 18 -19.72 16.40 20.35
N PRO A 19 -19.91 17.72 20.55
CA PRO A 19 -21.11 18.23 21.20
C PRO A 19 -22.37 17.99 20.34
N ILE A 20 -23.55 17.91 20.98
CA ILE A 20 -24.85 17.75 20.28
C ILE A 20 -25.19 18.90 19.31
N THR A 21 -24.51 20.05 19.47
CA THR A 21 -24.65 21.19 18.57
C THR A 21 -23.97 20.94 17.21
N ASP A 22 -23.01 20.01 17.13
CA ASP A 22 -22.38 19.58 15.88
C ASP A 22 -23.26 18.53 15.19
N VAL A 23 -24.39 19.00 14.67
CA VAL A 23 -25.42 18.15 14.07
C VAL A 23 -24.96 17.39 12.83
N ASN A 24 -23.83 17.75 12.22
CA ASN A 24 -23.27 17.06 11.04
C ASN A 24 -22.34 15.89 11.42
N ASN A 25 -21.88 15.87 12.68
CA ASN A 25 -21.10 14.76 13.22
C ASN A 25 -21.96 13.53 13.53
N TRP A 26 -23.15 13.77 14.08
CA TRP A 26 -24.05 12.75 14.60
C TRP A 26 -25.00 12.22 13.52
N PRO A 27 -25.27 10.90 13.47
CA PRO A 27 -26.20 10.31 12.51
C PRO A 27 -27.65 10.76 12.76
N ARG A 28 -28.56 10.36 11.86
CA ARG A 28 -30.00 10.67 11.96
C ARG A 28 -30.75 9.53 12.63
N CYS A 29 -31.72 9.86 13.47
CA CYS A 29 -32.66 8.88 14.02
C CYS A 29 -33.62 8.41 12.91
N ILE A 30 -33.77 7.10 12.74
CA ILE A 30 -34.64 6.47 11.74
C ILE A 30 -35.71 5.57 12.35
N GLN A 31 -35.49 5.10 13.58
CA GLN A 31 -36.50 4.46 14.42
C GLN A 31 -36.26 4.88 15.86
N ILE A 32 -37.35 5.07 16.59
CA ILE A 32 -37.32 5.17 18.05
C ILE A 32 -38.44 4.31 18.62
N ALA A 33 -38.08 3.50 19.61
CA ALA A 33 -39.04 2.75 20.41
C ALA A 33 -38.87 3.11 21.88
N TRP A 34 -39.95 3.04 22.65
CA TRP A 34 -39.87 3.19 24.11
C TRP A 34 -40.96 2.43 24.85
N GLN A 35 -40.65 2.11 26.10
CA GLN A 35 -41.56 1.57 27.09
C GLN A 35 -41.53 2.43 28.35
N LEU A 36 -42.71 2.86 28.80
CA LEU A 36 -42.87 3.56 30.08
C LEU A 36 -43.38 2.56 31.12
N HIS A 37 -42.67 2.46 32.23
CA HIS A 37 -43.02 1.58 33.34
C HIS A 37 -43.25 2.37 34.63
N ASP A 38 -44.14 1.86 35.46
CA ASP A 38 -44.24 2.31 36.86
C ASP A 38 -43.04 1.83 37.69
N GLU A 39 -43.04 2.19 38.98
CA GLU A 39 -41.96 1.86 39.90
C GLU A 39 -41.84 0.35 40.19
N MET A 40 -42.89 -0.45 39.94
CA MET A 40 -42.88 -1.89 40.15
C MET A 40 -42.56 -2.68 38.87
N GLY A 41 -42.25 -1.97 37.77
CA GLY A 41 -41.93 -2.56 36.47
C GLY A 41 -43.16 -2.89 35.62
N LYS A 42 -44.36 -2.43 35.98
CA LYS A 42 -45.56 -2.64 35.17
C LYS A 42 -45.56 -1.69 33.97
N LEU A 43 -45.80 -2.23 32.77
CA LEU A 43 -45.93 -1.45 31.54
C LEU A 43 -47.15 -0.51 31.59
N ILE A 44 -46.91 0.77 31.35
CA ILE A 44 -47.92 1.84 31.25
C ILE A 44 -48.22 2.11 29.78
N GLU A 45 -47.18 2.33 28.97
CA GLU A 45 -47.32 2.59 27.54
C GLU A 45 -46.10 2.06 26.78
N HIS A 46 -46.33 1.69 25.52
CA HIS A 46 -45.29 1.27 24.57
C HIS A 46 -45.57 1.95 23.24
N GLN A 47 -44.50 2.45 22.60
CA GLN A 47 -44.57 3.08 21.29
C GLN A 47 -43.35 2.67 20.44
N ASP A 48 -43.56 2.59 19.14
CA ASP A 48 -42.56 2.30 18.12
C ASP A 48 -42.88 3.14 16.88
N TYR A 49 -41.94 3.98 16.46
CA TYR A 49 -42.10 4.86 15.32
C TYR A 49 -40.89 4.79 14.39
N LEU A 50 -41.16 4.57 13.11
CA LEU A 50 -40.22 4.87 12.03
C LEU A 50 -40.25 6.38 11.75
N VAL A 51 -39.06 6.97 11.63
CA VAL A 51 -38.88 8.39 11.28
C VAL A 51 -38.76 8.52 9.78
N LYS A 52 -39.62 9.35 9.20
CA LYS A 52 -39.59 9.64 7.78
C LYS A 52 -38.31 10.43 7.42
N PRO A 53 -37.50 9.96 6.44
CA PRO A 53 -36.27 10.64 6.09
C PRO A 53 -36.54 11.92 5.29
N GLU A 54 -36.23 13.07 5.88
CA GLU A 54 -36.39 14.39 5.27
C GLU A 54 -35.01 14.99 4.92
N GLY A 55 -34.68 15.01 3.63
CA GLY A 55 -33.41 15.57 3.14
C GLY A 55 -32.18 14.67 3.37
N PHE A 56 -32.39 13.37 3.60
CA PHE A 56 -31.33 12.36 3.68
C PHE A 56 -31.86 11.00 3.23
N ASN A 57 -30.96 10.04 3.01
CA ASN A 57 -31.27 8.64 2.71
C ASN A 57 -30.66 7.77 3.79
N ILE A 58 -31.24 6.59 4.03
CA ILE A 58 -30.69 5.59 4.95
C ILE A 58 -29.59 4.81 4.22
N PRO A 59 -28.32 4.86 4.67
CA PRO A 59 -27.23 4.18 3.99
C PRO A 59 -27.37 2.66 4.02
N TYR A 60 -26.92 1.97 2.97
CA TYR A 60 -27.07 0.52 2.86
C TYR A 60 -26.38 -0.25 3.99
N ASP A 61 -25.21 0.20 4.43
CA ASP A 61 -24.49 -0.47 5.51
C ASP A 61 -25.27 -0.41 6.84
N ALA A 62 -26.06 0.65 7.05
CA ALA A 62 -26.99 0.76 8.18
C ALA A 62 -28.20 -0.16 7.97
N GLU A 63 -28.85 -0.11 6.79
CA GLU A 63 -29.97 -1.00 6.44
C GLU A 63 -29.61 -2.49 6.60
N ARG A 64 -28.37 -2.89 6.30
CA ARG A 64 -27.94 -4.29 6.47
C ARG A 64 -27.93 -4.73 7.93
N ILE A 65 -27.76 -3.79 8.87
CA ILE A 65 -27.74 -4.02 10.31
C ILE A 65 -29.19 -4.09 10.84
N HIS A 66 -29.97 -3.01 10.68
CA HIS A 66 -31.30 -2.88 11.32
C HIS A 66 -32.49 -3.21 10.39
N GLY A 67 -32.27 -3.34 9.09
CA GLY A 67 -33.28 -3.77 8.10
C GLY A 67 -34.24 -2.69 7.61
N ILE A 68 -34.05 -1.41 7.95
CA ILE A 68 -34.94 -0.30 7.56
C ILE A 68 -34.40 0.35 6.29
N SER A 69 -35.09 0.20 5.16
CA SER A 69 -34.72 0.92 3.93
C SER A 69 -35.30 2.32 3.89
N THR A 70 -34.72 3.19 3.05
CA THR A 70 -35.25 4.54 2.81
C THR A 70 -36.70 4.49 2.35
N GLU A 71 -37.06 3.54 1.48
CA GLU A 71 -38.41 3.37 0.95
C GLU A 71 -39.40 2.95 2.04
N LEU A 72 -39.00 2.04 2.93
CA LEU A 72 -39.82 1.62 4.07
C LEU A 72 -40.09 2.81 5.01
N ALA A 73 -39.05 3.53 5.40
CA ALA A 73 -39.19 4.70 6.28
C ALA A 73 -39.99 5.83 5.61
N GLN A 74 -39.92 5.95 4.28
CA GLN A 74 -40.71 6.93 3.52
C GLN A 74 -42.20 6.56 3.44
N ALA A 75 -42.51 5.26 3.32
CA ALA A 75 -43.87 4.75 3.19
C ALA A 75 -44.61 4.70 4.54
N ASP A 76 -43.95 4.17 5.57
CA ASP A 76 -44.58 3.84 6.85
C ASP A 76 -44.15 4.78 7.99
N GLY A 77 -43.16 5.65 7.77
CA GLY A 77 -42.66 6.58 8.79
C GLY A 77 -43.50 7.85 8.97
N ILE A 78 -43.43 8.41 10.17
CA ILE A 78 -44.03 9.70 10.53
C ILE A 78 -42.96 10.80 10.61
N SER A 79 -43.38 12.07 10.56
CA SER A 79 -42.43 13.20 10.58
C SER A 79 -41.61 13.24 11.88
N LEU A 80 -40.34 13.63 11.79
CA LEU A 80 -39.48 13.75 12.96
C LEU A 80 -40.08 14.70 14.02
N SER A 81 -40.71 15.80 13.60
CA SER A 81 -41.36 16.75 14.52
C SER A 81 -42.45 16.07 15.35
N GLU A 82 -43.27 15.21 14.74
CA GLU A 82 -44.32 14.48 15.45
C GLU A 82 -43.74 13.44 16.43
N VAL A 83 -42.66 12.76 16.04
CA VAL A 83 -41.94 11.81 16.91
C VAL A 83 -41.39 12.53 18.14
N LEU A 84 -40.71 13.67 17.96
CA LEU A 84 -40.14 14.44 19.06
C LEU A 84 -41.20 14.95 20.04
N GLU A 85 -42.37 15.37 19.54
CA GLU A 85 -43.49 15.79 20.40
C GLU A 85 -44.00 14.63 21.26
N LYS A 86 -44.27 13.46 20.65
CA LYS A 86 -44.73 12.27 21.37
C LYS A 86 -43.69 11.78 22.39
N PHE A 87 -42.42 11.81 22.03
CA PHE A 87 -41.34 11.40 22.92
C PHE A 87 -41.18 12.38 24.11
N ASN A 88 -41.28 13.69 23.89
CA ASN A 88 -41.31 14.68 24.97
C ASN A 88 -42.49 14.48 25.93
N ILE A 89 -43.67 14.09 25.43
CA ILE A 89 -44.82 13.75 26.27
C ILE A 89 -44.49 12.52 27.14
N ALA A 90 -43.86 11.49 26.59
CA ALA A 90 -43.43 10.32 27.35
C ALA A 90 -42.37 10.68 28.41
N LEU A 91 -41.36 11.47 28.03
CA LEU A 91 -40.32 11.99 28.95
C LEU A 91 -40.93 12.76 30.12
N SER A 92 -41.99 13.57 29.89
CA SER A 92 -42.64 14.35 30.94
C SER A 92 -43.31 13.51 32.04
N LYS A 93 -43.60 12.23 31.77
CA LYS A 93 -44.18 11.28 32.72
C LYS A 93 -43.11 10.49 33.49
N ALA A 94 -41.87 10.50 33.02
CA ALA A 94 -40.80 9.67 33.52
C ALA A 94 -39.93 10.40 34.54
N LYS A 95 -39.37 9.64 35.49
CA LYS A 95 -38.39 10.14 36.46
C LYS A 95 -36.96 9.82 36.01
N PHE A 96 -36.77 8.64 35.42
CA PHE A 96 -35.50 8.13 34.92
C PHE A 96 -35.61 7.75 33.45
N ILE A 97 -34.54 7.96 32.71
CA ILE A 97 -34.34 7.34 31.39
C ILE A 97 -33.39 6.15 31.54
N VAL A 98 -33.69 5.08 30.83
CA VAL A 98 -33.02 3.78 30.97
C VAL A 98 -32.66 3.25 29.60
N GLY A 99 -31.49 2.62 29.47
CA GLY A 99 -31.07 1.99 28.22
C GLY A 99 -29.84 1.11 28.38
N GLN A 100 -29.40 0.51 27.28
CA GLN A 100 -28.13 -0.20 27.17
C GLN A 100 -27.15 0.68 26.38
N ASN A 101 -26.13 1.23 27.05
CA ASN A 101 -25.20 2.21 26.45
C ASN A 101 -25.92 3.50 25.97
N LEU A 102 -26.82 4.00 26.82
CA LEU A 102 -27.79 5.06 26.52
C LEU A 102 -27.16 6.40 26.15
N GLY A 103 -25.88 6.60 26.48
CA GLY A 103 -25.14 7.80 26.10
C GLY A 103 -25.13 8.04 24.58
N PHE A 104 -25.20 6.99 23.76
CA PHE A 104 -25.34 7.14 22.31
C PHE A 104 -26.72 7.71 21.93
N ASP A 105 -27.79 7.05 22.34
CA ASP A 105 -29.18 7.41 22.02
C ASP A 105 -29.58 8.80 22.51
N VAL A 106 -29.11 9.18 23.70
CA VAL A 106 -29.33 10.54 24.26
C VAL A 106 -28.69 11.60 23.38
N ASN A 107 -27.50 11.35 22.84
CA ASN A 107 -26.86 12.30 21.93
C ASN A 107 -27.57 12.36 20.58
N ILE A 108 -28.05 11.24 20.05
CA ILE A 108 -28.83 11.18 18.81
C ILE A 108 -30.10 12.00 18.94
N MET A 109 -30.92 11.70 19.95
CA MET A 109 -32.17 12.42 20.18
C MET A 109 -31.92 13.88 20.55
N GLY A 110 -30.85 14.16 21.32
CA GLY A 110 -30.42 15.52 21.64
C GLY A 110 -30.07 16.33 20.39
N CYS A 111 -29.42 15.71 19.41
CA CYS A 111 -29.15 16.32 18.11
C CYS A 111 -30.44 16.56 17.32
N GLU A 112 -31.39 15.62 17.29
CA GLU A 112 -32.67 15.82 16.58
C GLU A 112 -33.51 16.94 17.22
N PHE A 113 -33.55 17.02 18.55
CA PHE A 113 -34.15 18.15 19.28
C PHE A 113 -33.47 19.48 18.91
N HIS A 114 -32.14 19.50 18.89
CA HIS A 114 -31.38 20.70 18.50
C HIS A 114 -31.62 21.10 17.03
N ARG A 115 -31.67 20.13 16.09
CA ARG A 115 -31.94 20.36 14.66
C ARG A 115 -33.28 21.03 14.42
N LEU A 116 -34.32 20.66 15.17
CA LEU A 116 -35.66 21.24 15.04
C LEU A 116 -35.93 22.40 16.01
N GLY A 117 -34.96 22.79 16.84
CA GLY A 117 -35.14 23.85 17.84
C GLY A 117 -36.19 23.52 18.90
N VAL A 118 -36.39 22.23 19.19
CA VAL A 118 -37.38 21.74 20.15
C VAL A 118 -36.72 21.58 21.51
N ASN A 119 -37.25 22.25 22.54
CA ASN A 119 -36.76 22.07 23.91
C ASN A 119 -37.16 20.69 24.45
N SER A 120 -36.27 20.04 25.19
CA SER A 120 -36.53 18.75 25.83
C SER A 120 -35.91 18.71 27.24
N PRO A 121 -36.58 18.09 28.23
CA PRO A 121 -36.01 17.87 29.55
C PRO A 121 -34.95 16.74 29.58
N MET A 122 -34.82 15.96 28.50
CA MET A 122 -34.04 14.71 28.46
C MET A 122 -32.60 14.85 28.97
N SER A 123 -31.90 15.92 28.62
CA SER A 123 -30.50 16.14 29.02
C SER A 123 -30.29 16.38 30.52
N LEU A 124 -31.36 16.71 31.25
CA LEU A 124 -31.36 16.93 32.69
C LEU A 124 -31.92 15.72 33.47
N MET A 125 -32.41 14.69 32.78
CA MET A 125 -33.00 13.52 33.42
C MET A 125 -31.90 12.57 33.95
N PRO A 126 -32.06 12.01 35.16
CA PRO A 126 -31.17 10.96 35.65
C PRO A 126 -31.20 9.72 34.75
N VAL A 127 -30.00 9.19 34.45
CA VAL A 127 -29.78 8.04 33.58
C VAL A 127 -29.51 6.78 34.42
N LEU A 128 -30.16 5.67 34.08
CA LEU A 128 -29.84 4.33 34.58
C LEU A 128 -29.43 3.44 33.39
N ASP A 129 -28.17 2.99 33.37
CA ASP A 129 -27.65 2.19 32.25
C ASP A 129 -27.42 0.74 32.69
N THR A 130 -27.70 -0.21 31.80
CA THR A 130 -27.43 -1.65 32.01
C THR A 130 -26.03 -2.07 31.49
N CYS A 131 -25.35 -1.19 30.74
CA CYS A 131 -23.99 -1.34 30.25
C CYS A 131 -22.99 -0.55 31.13
N THR A 132 -22.59 -1.12 32.27
CA THR A 132 -21.73 -0.44 33.25
C THR A 132 -20.54 -1.30 33.69
N GLU A 133 -19.58 -0.71 34.39
CA GLU A 133 -18.47 -1.45 35.01
C GLU A 133 -18.98 -2.46 36.07
N VAL A 134 -20.16 -2.21 36.66
CA VAL A 134 -20.82 -3.15 37.59
C VAL A 134 -21.27 -4.39 36.82
N THR A 135 -21.96 -4.24 35.69
CA THR A 135 -22.36 -5.39 34.87
C THR A 135 -21.17 -6.07 34.19
N ALA A 136 -20.11 -5.33 33.82
CA ALA A 136 -18.85 -5.93 33.36
C ALA A 136 -18.18 -6.78 34.45
N SER A 137 -18.20 -6.33 35.71
CA SER A 137 -17.67 -7.07 36.85
C SER A 137 -18.51 -8.30 37.20
N LEU A 138 -19.82 -8.25 36.91
CA LEU A 138 -20.74 -9.36 37.08
C LEU A 138 -20.47 -10.48 36.07
N LEU A 139 -20.28 -10.15 34.78
CA LEU A 139 -20.06 -11.13 33.72
C LEU A 139 -18.59 -11.56 33.56
N LYS A 140 -17.63 -10.72 33.95
CA LYS A 140 -16.18 -10.97 33.88
C LYS A 140 -15.68 -11.35 32.48
N LEU A 141 -16.22 -10.70 31.44
CA LEU A 141 -15.86 -10.99 30.05
C LEU A 141 -14.41 -10.54 29.74
N PRO A 142 -13.62 -11.36 29.02
CA PRO A 142 -12.23 -11.03 28.70
C PRO A 142 -12.10 -9.99 27.57
N GLY A 143 -11.03 -9.18 27.63
CA GLY A 143 -10.65 -8.24 26.56
C GLY A 143 -11.16 -6.80 26.72
N GLY A 144 -11.40 -6.33 27.95
CA GLY A 144 -11.61 -4.90 28.20
C GLY A 144 -10.31 -4.11 28.08
N ARG A 145 -10.43 -2.81 27.75
CA ARG A 145 -9.26 -1.92 27.59
C ARG A 145 -8.60 -1.66 28.94
N GLY A 146 -7.27 -1.55 28.95
CA GLY A 146 -6.50 -1.20 30.15
C GLY A 146 -6.53 -2.27 31.26
N GLY A 147 -6.76 -3.54 30.92
CA GLY A 147 -6.80 -4.64 31.89
C GLY A 147 -8.14 -4.81 32.63
N ARG A 148 -9.18 -4.06 32.25
CA ARG A 148 -10.55 -4.20 32.79
C ARG A 148 -11.33 -5.33 32.11
N PHE A 149 -12.48 -5.70 32.68
CA PHE A 149 -13.43 -6.58 32.01
C PHE A 149 -14.11 -5.85 30.84
N LYS A 150 -14.51 -6.60 29.81
CA LYS A 150 -15.26 -6.06 28.67
C LYS A 150 -16.66 -5.66 29.14
N LEU A 151 -17.12 -4.47 28.76
CA LEU A 151 -18.53 -4.06 28.92
C LEU A 151 -19.44 -5.01 28.12
N PRO A 152 -20.51 -5.55 28.72
CA PRO A 152 -21.34 -6.56 28.08
C PRO A 152 -22.21 -5.96 26.98
N THR A 153 -22.38 -6.68 25.86
CA THR A 153 -23.46 -6.36 24.91
C THR A 153 -24.83 -6.75 25.50
N LEU A 154 -25.92 -6.22 24.93
CA LEU A 154 -27.27 -6.59 25.38
C LEU A 154 -27.50 -8.11 25.31
N THR A 155 -27.06 -8.75 24.22
CA THR A 155 -27.13 -10.20 24.05
C THR A 155 -26.35 -10.95 25.13
N GLU A 156 -25.12 -10.51 25.45
CA GLU A 156 -24.29 -11.13 26.49
C GLU A 156 -24.91 -10.99 27.88
N LEU A 157 -25.46 -9.81 28.19
CA LEU A 157 -26.17 -9.56 29.45
C LEU A 157 -27.45 -10.40 29.55
N HIS A 158 -28.23 -10.45 28.49
CA HIS A 158 -29.47 -11.25 28.44
C HIS A 158 -29.17 -12.75 28.58
N GLU A 159 -28.15 -13.25 27.89
CA GLU A 159 -27.73 -14.65 28.02
C GLU A 159 -27.25 -14.98 29.44
N TYR A 160 -26.50 -14.07 30.08
CA TYR A 160 -26.07 -14.25 31.46
C TYR A 160 -27.24 -14.28 32.45
N LEU A 161 -28.22 -13.38 32.29
CA LEU A 161 -29.34 -13.27 33.22
C LEU A 161 -30.36 -14.40 33.04
N PHE A 162 -30.59 -14.87 31.81
CA PHE A 162 -31.72 -15.74 31.47
C PHE A 162 -31.35 -17.07 30.80
N HIS A 163 -30.06 -17.34 30.59
CA HIS A 163 -29.55 -18.52 29.88
C HIS A 163 -30.13 -18.71 28.47
N LYS A 164 -30.52 -17.60 27.84
CA LYS A 164 -31.09 -17.57 26.49
C LYS A 164 -30.43 -16.44 25.68
N PRO A 165 -29.85 -16.72 24.51
CA PRO A 165 -29.36 -15.67 23.64
C PRO A 165 -30.54 -14.87 23.06
N PHE A 166 -30.33 -13.57 22.89
CA PHE A 166 -31.27 -12.64 22.27
C PHE A 166 -30.92 -12.52 20.77
N ALA A 167 -31.84 -12.96 19.90
CA ALA A 167 -31.59 -13.16 18.47
C ALA A 167 -32.08 -11.99 17.57
N GLU A 168 -32.91 -11.08 18.08
CA GLU A 168 -33.50 -9.96 17.34
C GLU A 168 -32.82 -8.62 17.65
N ALA A 169 -31.51 -8.63 17.88
CA ALA A 169 -30.73 -7.41 18.12
C ALA A 169 -30.71 -6.50 16.87
N HIS A 170 -30.65 -5.18 17.09
CA HIS A 170 -30.74 -4.14 16.06
C HIS A 170 -32.15 -3.94 15.50
N ASN A 171 -33.11 -3.95 16.42
CA ASN A 171 -34.47 -3.51 16.20
C ASN A 171 -34.89 -2.80 17.48
N ALA A 172 -35.03 -1.47 17.43
CA ALA A 172 -35.28 -0.64 18.61
C ALA A 172 -36.39 -1.21 19.52
N THR A 173 -37.47 -1.77 18.95
CA THR A 173 -38.57 -2.35 19.74
C THR A 173 -38.16 -3.61 20.49
N ALA A 174 -37.39 -4.49 19.84
CA ALA A 174 -36.88 -5.71 20.46
C ALA A 174 -35.78 -5.39 21.49
N ASP A 175 -34.90 -4.43 21.17
CA ASP A 175 -33.83 -3.96 22.05
C ASP A 175 -34.38 -3.27 23.30
N VAL A 176 -35.42 -2.44 23.18
CA VAL A 176 -36.13 -1.88 24.33
C VAL A 176 -36.73 -2.98 25.19
N GLU A 177 -37.41 -3.98 24.62
CA GLU A 177 -38.02 -5.05 25.40
C GLU A 177 -36.97 -5.91 26.14
N ALA A 178 -35.88 -6.26 25.46
CA ALA A 178 -34.78 -7.00 26.06
C ALA A 178 -34.05 -6.17 27.14
N THR A 179 -33.86 -4.87 26.91
CA THR A 179 -33.25 -3.94 27.88
C THR A 179 -34.13 -3.76 29.10
N THR A 180 -35.44 -3.53 28.92
CA THR A 180 -36.43 -3.49 30.02
C THR A 180 -36.32 -4.75 30.86
N ARG A 181 -36.31 -5.92 30.22
CA ARG A 181 -36.22 -7.21 30.90
C ARG A 181 -34.93 -7.33 31.72
N CYS A 182 -33.79 -6.99 31.15
CA CYS A 182 -32.51 -7.01 31.85
C CYS A 182 -32.49 -6.03 33.02
N PHE A 183 -32.95 -4.79 32.82
CA PHE A 183 -32.99 -3.75 33.84
C PHE A 183 -33.83 -4.17 35.06
N LEU A 184 -35.07 -4.63 34.85
CA LEU A 184 -35.94 -5.06 35.94
C LEU A 184 -35.38 -6.29 36.67
N GLU A 185 -34.70 -7.20 35.97
CA GLU A 185 -34.04 -8.35 36.57
C GLU A 185 -32.80 -7.93 37.40
N LEU A 186 -32.06 -6.92 36.96
CA LEU A 186 -30.96 -6.33 37.73
C LEU A 186 -31.47 -5.64 39.00
N ILE A 187 -32.63 -4.99 38.97
CA ILE A 187 -33.31 -4.49 40.19
C ILE A 187 -33.68 -5.66 41.11
N ARG A 188 -34.31 -6.71 40.57
CA ARG A 188 -34.71 -7.91 41.34
C ARG A 188 -33.52 -8.60 42.00
N ARG A 189 -32.33 -8.57 41.36
CA ARG A 189 -31.06 -9.11 41.88
C ARG A 189 -30.29 -8.14 42.77
N GLU A 190 -30.84 -6.96 43.07
CA GLU A 190 -30.20 -5.92 43.89
C GLU A 190 -28.83 -5.46 43.34
N VAL A 191 -28.70 -5.43 42.01
CA VAL A 191 -27.48 -4.90 41.35
C VAL A 191 -27.47 -3.38 41.36
N PHE A 192 -28.64 -2.75 41.26
CA PHE A 192 -28.81 -1.31 41.47
C PHE A 192 -28.97 -0.98 42.96
N THR A 193 -28.44 0.16 43.38
CA THR A 193 -28.54 0.67 44.75
C THR A 193 -29.83 1.48 44.98
N LYS A 194 -30.22 1.65 46.25
CA LYS A 194 -31.37 2.48 46.61
C LYS A 194 -31.15 3.96 46.29
N GLU A 195 -29.90 4.42 46.33
CA GLU A 195 -29.50 5.77 45.96
C GLU A 195 -29.63 6.01 44.44
N GLU A 196 -29.24 5.03 43.62
CA GLU A 196 -29.39 5.11 42.16
C GLU A 196 -30.86 5.14 41.72
N LEU A 197 -31.70 4.31 42.34
CA LEU A 197 -33.14 4.25 42.02
C LEU A 197 -33.96 5.35 42.70
N ASP A 198 -33.40 6.08 43.67
CA ASP A 198 -34.07 7.05 44.52
C ASP A 198 -35.37 6.48 45.12
N VAL A 199 -35.22 5.38 45.87
CA VAL A 199 -36.30 4.56 46.47
C VAL A 199 -36.07 4.32 47.98
N PRO A 200 -37.14 4.09 48.77
CA PRO A 200 -37.01 3.81 50.20
C PRO A 200 -36.38 2.45 50.49
N SER A 201 -35.90 2.25 51.72
CA SER A 201 -35.17 1.03 52.13
C SER A 201 -35.96 -0.29 52.05
N GLY A 202 -37.29 -0.26 52.00
CA GLY A 202 -38.14 -1.46 51.82
C GLY A 202 -38.40 -1.85 50.35
N TYR A 203 -37.98 -1.01 49.39
CA TYR A 203 -38.35 -1.16 47.98
C TYR A 203 -37.94 -2.49 47.37
N PHE A 204 -36.74 -3.01 47.63
CA PHE A 204 -36.28 -4.26 47.02
C PHE A 204 -37.06 -5.48 47.51
N GLU A 205 -37.49 -5.49 48.78
CA GLU A 205 -38.36 -6.54 49.31
C GLU A 205 -39.73 -6.48 48.63
N ASP A 206 -40.31 -5.28 48.53
CA ASP A 206 -41.60 -5.06 47.85
C ASP A 206 -41.52 -5.44 46.36
N PHE A 207 -40.44 -5.06 45.67
CA PHE A 207 -40.23 -5.35 44.26
C PHE A 207 -40.08 -6.86 44.00
N LYS A 208 -39.38 -7.60 44.88
CA LYS A 208 -39.27 -9.07 44.81
C LYS A 208 -40.58 -9.77 45.13
N ASN A 209 -41.36 -9.25 46.07
CA ASN A 209 -42.68 -9.78 46.40
C ASN A 209 -43.68 -9.56 45.26
N TYR A 210 -43.57 -8.44 44.55
CA TYR A 210 -44.36 -8.17 43.37
C TYR A 210 -43.90 -9.01 42.15
N ASN A 211 -42.59 -9.16 41.97
CA ASN A 211 -41.96 -9.91 40.88
C ASN A 211 -41.35 -11.24 41.40
N THR A 212 -42.21 -12.19 41.77
CA THR A 212 -41.80 -13.45 42.44
C THR A 212 -41.01 -14.42 41.55
N GLY A 213 -41.12 -14.29 40.23
CA GLY A 213 -40.41 -15.09 39.23
C GLY A 213 -39.32 -14.32 38.50
N GLU A 214 -38.62 -15.01 37.60
CA GLU A 214 -37.78 -14.36 36.60
C GLU A 214 -38.61 -13.40 35.74
N ILE A 215 -38.12 -12.19 35.49
CA ILE A 215 -38.82 -11.21 34.66
C ILE A 215 -39.02 -11.79 33.25
N GLN A 216 -40.28 -11.79 32.79
CA GLN A 216 -40.66 -12.28 31.47
C GLN A 216 -40.74 -11.14 30.46
N LEU A 217 -40.60 -11.48 29.18
CA LEU A 217 -40.94 -10.59 28.08
C LEU A 217 -42.46 -10.30 28.09
N ILE A 218 -42.84 -9.12 27.64
CA ILE A 218 -44.25 -8.69 27.51
C ILE A 218 -44.89 -9.34 26.27
N GLY A 219 -44.06 -9.79 25.31
CA GLY A 219 -44.48 -10.52 24.13
C GLY A 219 -44.98 -9.60 23.03
N LEU A 220 -44.29 -8.47 22.81
CA LEU A 220 -44.60 -7.58 21.72
C LEU A 220 -44.34 -8.29 20.38
N ARG A 221 -45.14 -7.97 19.35
CA ARG A 221 -44.89 -8.48 18.00
C ARG A 221 -43.90 -7.56 17.31
N HIS A 222 -42.67 -8.00 17.13
CA HIS A 222 -41.66 -7.28 16.37
C HIS A 222 -41.90 -7.46 14.87
N ILE A 223 -41.92 -6.36 14.13
CA ILE A 223 -41.95 -6.40 12.67
C ILE A 223 -40.57 -6.80 12.19
N ASN A 224 -40.49 -7.80 11.30
CA ASN A 224 -39.25 -8.08 10.59
C ASN A 224 -39.01 -7.00 9.55
N LEU A 225 -38.28 -5.95 9.94
CA LEU A 225 -38.03 -4.76 9.13
C LEU A 225 -37.34 -5.11 7.81
N LYS A 226 -36.43 -6.08 7.84
CA LYS A 226 -35.73 -6.56 6.64
C LYS A 226 -36.71 -7.16 5.62
N ALA A 227 -37.59 -8.05 6.06
CA ALA A 227 -38.61 -8.63 5.19
C ALA A 227 -39.63 -7.58 4.70
N ALA A 228 -39.94 -6.57 5.51
CA ALA A 228 -40.81 -5.45 5.11
C ALA A 228 -40.15 -4.59 4.02
N SER A 229 -38.87 -4.24 4.20
CA SER A 229 -38.06 -3.52 3.22
C SER A 229 -37.93 -4.31 1.90
N ASP A 230 -37.66 -5.62 1.97
CA ASP A 230 -37.59 -6.48 0.80
C ASP A 230 -38.93 -6.52 0.03
N LYS A 231 -40.06 -6.61 0.74
CA LYS A 231 -41.41 -6.62 0.14
C LYS A 231 -41.74 -5.31 -0.58
N ILE A 232 -41.40 -4.17 0.02
CA ILE A 232 -41.56 -2.85 -0.61
C ILE A 232 -40.67 -2.79 -1.86
N ARG A 233 -39.43 -3.27 -1.79
CA ARG A 233 -38.52 -3.33 -2.94
C ARG A 233 -39.07 -4.16 -4.08
N GLU A 234 -39.60 -5.36 -3.82
CA GLU A 234 -40.24 -6.20 -4.85
C GLU A 234 -41.41 -5.49 -5.53
N SER A 235 -42.18 -4.70 -4.77
CA SER A 235 -43.29 -3.91 -5.32
C SER A 235 -42.81 -2.74 -6.20
N PHE A 236 -41.71 -2.08 -5.82
CA PHE A 236 -41.08 -1.03 -6.61
C PHE A 236 -40.38 -1.58 -7.85
N GLN A 237 -39.70 -2.73 -7.77
CA GLN A 237 -39.08 -3.39 -8.91
C GLN A 237 -40.11 -3.86 -9.95
N LYS A 238 -41.28 -4.35 -9.51
CA LYS A 238 -42.40 -4.66 -10.40
C LYS A 238 -43.02 -3.40 -11.05
N ALA A 239 -42.92 -2.24 -10.41
CA ALA A 239 -43.37 -0.96 -10.95
C ALA A 239 -42.31 -0.27 -11.84
N GLN A 240 -41.02 -0.57 -11.62
CA GLN A 240 -39.86 -0.14 -12.41
C GLN A 240 -39.34 -1.27 -13.31
N GLU A 241 -40.22 -2.05 -13.94
CA GLU A 241 -39.86 -2.69 -15.20
C GLU A 241 -39.48 -1.56 -16.16
N THR A 242 -38.18 -1.27 -16.20
CA THR A 242 -37.62 -0.21 -16.98
C THR A 242 -37.81 -0.62 -18.43
N PRO A 243 -38.35 0.24 -19.30
CA PRO A 243 -38.37 -0.04 -20.73
C PRO A 243 -36.93 -0.36 -21.12
N THR A 244 -36.71 -1.49 -21.78
CA THR A 244 -35.48 -1.79 -22.51
C THR A 244 -35.11 -0.51 -23.23
N VAL A 245 -34.03 0.17 -22.81
CA VAL A 245 -33.54 1.33 -23.53
C VAL A 245 -33.28 0.80 -24.93
N ALA A 246 -34.09 1.27 -25.89
CA ALA A 246 -33.95 0.87 -27.28
C ALA A 246 -32.58 1.36 -27.73
N THR A 247 -31.57 0.49 -27.62
CA THR A 247 -30.25 0.76 -28.17
C THR A 247 -30.44 0.97 -29.65
N THR A 248 -30.17 2.18 -30.11
CA THR A 248 -30.23 2.50 -31.53
C THR A 248 -29.30 1.54 -32.28
N SER A 249 -29.66 1.17 -33.51
CA SER A 249 -28.88 0.22 -34.32
C SER A 249 -27.38 0.59 -34.43
N GLY A 250 -27.03 1.88 -34.31
CA GLY A 250 -25.65 2.35 -34.29
C GLY A 250 -24.88 2.00 -33.01
N THR A 251 -25.50 2.10 -31.83
CA THR A 251 -24.86 1.77 -30.53
C THR A 251 -24.53 0.29 -30.42
N ASN A 252 -25.42 -0.60 -30.90
CA ASN A 252 -25.18 -2.04 -30.86
C ASN A 252 -24.02 -2.47 -31.77
N LYS A 253 -23.84 -1.80 -32.92
CA LYS A 253 -22.68 -2.04 -33.80
C LYS A 253 -21.38 -1.56 -33.13
N ALA A 254 -21.38 -0.33 -32.62
CA ALA A 254 -20.22 0.23 -31.93
C ALA A 254 -19.80 -0.61 -30.72
N PHE A 255 -20.75 -1.14 -29.96
CA PHE A 255 -20.49 -2.02 -28.83
C PHE A 255 -19.86 -3.36 -29.23
N ALA A 256 -20.37 -3.98 -30.30
CA ALA A 256 -19.81 -5.22 -30.81
C ALA A 256 -18.35 -5.04 -31.26
N GLU A 257 -18.07 -3.93 -31.96
CA GLU A 257 -16.74 -3.59 -32.47
C GLU A 257 -15.81 -2.96 -31.43
N ALA A 258 -16.32 -2.50 -30.28
CA ALA A 258 -15.53 -1.82 -29.25
C ALA A 258 -14.41 -2.72 -28.72
N ALA A 259 -13.19 -2.18 -28.66
CA ALA A 259 -12.10 -2.83 -27.94
C ALA A 259 -12.26 -2.57 -26.43
N TYR A 260 -11.79 -3.51 -25.60
CA TYR A 260 -11.78 -3.36 -24.14
C TYR A 260 -10.34 -3.33 -23.63
N ALA A 261 -10.08 -2.52 -22.62
CA ALA A 261 -8.82 -2.44 -21.89
C ALA A 261 -9.12 -2.28 -20.40
N HIS A 262 -8.40 -3.01 -19.55
CA HIS A 262 -8.51 -2.81 -18.11
C HIS A 262 -7.78 -1.54 -17.67
N LEU A 263 -8.49 -0.64 -17.01
CA LEU A 263 -7.99 0.65 -16.52
C LEU A 263 -7.70 0.68 -15.00
N HIS A 264 -8.05 -0.38 -14.28
CA HIS A 264 -7.86 -0.50 -12.83
C HIS A 264 -7.31 -1.90 -12.52
N ASN A 265 -5.99 -1.99 -12.39
CA ASN A 265 -5.27 -3.25 -12.14
C ASN A 265 -4.16 -3.04 -11.12
N HIS A 266 -4.06 -3.97 -10.18
CA HIS A 266 -2.95 -4.04 -9.26
C HIS A 266 -1.90 -5.02 -9.77
N THR A 267 -0.64 -4.71 -9.50
CA THR A 267 0.49 -5.59 -9.79
C THR A 267 1.12 -6.05 -8.47
N GLN A 268 2.14 -6.90 -8.56
CA GLN A 268 2.96 -7.31 -7.42
C GLN A 268 3.50 -6.13 -6.59
N PHE A 269 3.53 -4.90 -7.12
CA PHE A 269 3.94 -3.69 -6.39
C PHE A 269 2.85 -3.12 -5.47
N SER A 270 1.61 -3.58 -5.59
CA SER A 270 0.63 -3.56 -4.49
C SER A 270 1.01 -4.66 -3.48
N VAL A 271 2.02 -4.35 -2.65
CA VAL A 271 2.74 -5.30 -1.78
C VAL A 271 1.78 -6.12 -0.92
N LEU A 272 1.90 -7.45 -1.01
CA LEU A 272 1.04 -8.43 -0.32
C LEU A 272 -0.47 -8.27 -0.60
N GLN A 273 -0.86 -7.63 -1.70
CA GLN A 273 -2.27 -7.48 -2.12
C GLN A 273 -2.55 -8.05 -3.50
N SER A 274 -1.55 -8.14 -4.39
CA SER A 274 -1.74 -8.71 -5.73
C SER A 274 -0.66 -9.72 -6.06
N THR A 275 -1.06 -10.76 -6.80
CA THR A 275 -0.17 -11.80 -7.35
C THR A 275 0.19 -11.54 -8.82
N ILE A 276 -0.30 -10.45 -9.44
CA ILE A 276 -0.05 -10.17 -10.86
C ILE A 276 1.37 -9.64 -11.04
N ALA A 277 2.27 -10.46 -11.57
CA ALA A 277 3.56 -9.96 -12.04
C ALA A 277 3.36 -9.05 -13.27
N ILE A 278 4.16 -7.99 -13.40
CA ILE A 278 4.09 -7.04 -14.53
C ILE A 278 4.14 -7.76 -15.89
N ASN A 279 5.05 -8.72 -16.04
CA ASN A 279 5.18 -9.47 -17.29
C ASN A 279 3.92 -10.30 -17.59
N ASP A 280 3.23 -10.79 -16.57
CA ASP A 280 2.03 -11.61 -16.75
C ASP A 280 0.81 -10.73 -17.04
N LEU A 281 0.75 -9.50 -16.50
CA LEU A 281 -0.21 -8.48 -16.92
C LEU A 281 -0.08 -8.19 -18.43
N VAL A 282 1.14 -7.91 -18.90
CA VAL A 282 1.39 -7.62 -20.32
C VAL A 282 1.04 -8.81 -21.21
N LYS A 283 1.41 -10.03 -20.80
CA LYS A 283 1.04 -11.26 -21.53
C LYS A 283 -0.48 -11.47 -21.57
N ALA A 284 -1.19 -11.22 -20.48
CA ALA A 284 -2.65 -11.37 -20.42
C ALA A 284 -3.34 -10.37 -21.35
N SER A 285 -2.90 -9.10 -21.34
CA SER A 285 -3.37 -8.08 -22.28
C SER A 285 -3.13 -8.47 -23.73
N ALA A 286 -1.95 -8.98 -24.06
CA ALA A 286 -1.63 -9.45 -25.41
C ALA A 286 -2.49 -10.66 -25.81
N LYS A 287 -2.65 -11.64 -24.91
CA LYS A 287 -3.49 -12.84 -25.11
C LYS A 287 -4.94 -12.47 -25.46
N PHE A 288 -5.49 -11.46 -24.78
CA PHE A 288 -6.85 -10.97 -25.02
C PHE A 288 -6.94 -9.85 -26.06
N LYS A 289 -5.84 -9.54 -26.78
CA LYS A 289 -5.77 -8.53 -27.83
C LYS A 289 -6.29 -7.14 -27.38
N MET A 290 -6.00 -6.77 -26.13
CA MET A 290 -6.38 -5.47 -25.60
C MET A 290 -5.44 -4.39 -26.16
N PRO A 291 -5.95 -3.24 -26.65
CA PRO A 291 -5.12 -2.18 -27.22
C PRO A 291 -4.34 -1.36 -26.17
N ALA A 292 -4.72 -1.47 -24.90
CA ALA A 292 -4.08 -0.79 -23.79
C ALA A 292 -4.22 -1.60 -22.49
N VAL A 293 -3.44 -1.24 -21.48
CA VAL A 293 -3.61 -1.72 -20.11
C VAL A 293 -3.09 -0.67 -19.14
N ALA A 294 -3.76 -0.49 -18.01
CA ALA A 294 -3.30 0.39 -16.95
C ALA A 294 -2.66 -0.36 -15.78
N MET A 295 -1.64 0.24 -15.17
CA MET A 295 -1.11 -0.14 -13.86
C MET A 295 -1.56 0.91 -12.84
N THR A 296 -2.28 0.51 -11.79
CA THR A 296 -2.87 1.41 -10.78
C THR A 296 -2.59 0.90 -9.37
N ASP A 297 -1.32 0.67 -9.06
CA ASP A 297 -0.91 0.15 -7.75
C ASP A 297 -1.27 1.11 -6.60
N THR A 298 -1.44 0.54 -5.40
CA THR A 298 -1.92 1.26 -4.22
C THR A 298 -0.91 2.31 -3.74
N ALA A 299 -1.21 3.58 -4.02
CA ALA A 299 -0.53 4.82 -3.62
C ALA A 299 0.96 4.94 -3.98
N ASN A 300 1.51 3.96 -4.71
CA ASN A 300 2.92 3.88 -5.04
C ASN A 300 3.15 3.83 -6.55
N MET A 301 4.35 4.22 -6.95
CA MET A 301 4.80 4.25 -8.34
C MET A 301 5.99 3.31 -8.57
N MET A 302 6.18 2.34 -7.67
CA MET A 302 7.34 1.44 -7.62
C MET A 302 7.48 0.61 -8.89
N GLY A 303 6.36 0.15 -9.44
CA GLY A 303 6.31 -0.68 -10.65
C GLY A 303 6.39 0.10 -11.97
N ALA A 304 6.32 1.43 -11.96
CA ALA A 304 6.03 2.21 -13.16
C ALA A 304 7.09 2.04 -14.26
N PHE A 305 8.38 2.07 -13.88
CA PHE A 305 9.48 1.86 -14.84
C PHE A 305 9.45 0.45 -15.43
N HIS A 306 9.35 -0.57 -14.56
CA HIS A 306 9.26 -1.97 -14.99
C HIS A 306 8.07 -2.20 -15.93
N PHE A 307 6.92 -1.59 -15.64
CA PHE A 307 5.70 -1.71 -16.43
C PHE A 307 5.84 -1.09 -17.82
N VAL A 308 6.28 0.16 -17.90
CA VAL A 308 6.49 0.85 -19.17
C VAL A 308 7.53 0.11 -20.02
N SER A 309 8.65 -0.30 -19.42
CA SER A 309 9.70 -1.05 -20.12
C SER A 309 9.23 -2.43 -20.59
N ALA A 310 8.42 -3.14 -19.81
CA ALA A 310 7.86 -4.43 -20.21
C ALA A 310 6.92 -4.30 -21.42
N VAL A 311 6.04 -3.30 -21.41
CA VAL A 311 5.13 -3.03 -22.55
C VAL A 311 5.92 -2.61 -23.79
N MET A 312 6.94 -1.75 -23.65
CA MET A 312 7.79 -1.35 -24.78
C MET A 312 8.55 -2.53 -25.39
N ASN A 313 9.09 -3.42 -24.56
CA ASN A 313 9.78 -4.63 -25.02
C ASN A 313 8.82 -5.58 -25.76
N HIS A 314 7.60 -5.75 -25.25
CA HIS A 314 6.54 -6.50 -25.94
C HIS A 314 6.21 -5.85 -27.30
N ASN A 315 5.95 -4.55 -27.33
CA ASN A 315 5.62 -3.83 -28.57
C ASN A 315 6.74 -3.93 -29.61
N LYS A 316 8.02 -3.85 -29.19
CA LYS A 316 9.15 -4.04 -30.10
C LYS A 316 9.13 -5.43 -30.74
N ALA A 317 8.85 -6.48 -29.96
CA ALA A 317 8.74 -7.84 -30.47
C ALA A 317 7.50 -8.04 -31.37
N ALA A 318 6.35 -7.52 -30.94
CA ALA A 318 5.09 -7.57 -31.68
C ALA A 318 5.19 -6.86 -33.02
N SER A 319 5.74 -5.64 -33.04
CA SER A 319 5.94 -4.83 -34.25
C SER A 319 6.89 -5.52 -35.23
N ALA A 320 8.00 -6.10 -34.75
CA ALA A 320 8.92 -6.87 -35.59
C ALA A 320 8.27 -8.12 -36.22
N LYS A 321 7.43 -8.83 -35.46
CA LYS A 321 6.70 -10.00 -35.96
C LYS A 321 5.62 -9.59 -36.97
N ASN A 322 4.83 -8.56 -36.66
CA ASN A 322 3.82 -8.02 -37.57
C ASN A 322 4.44 -7.51 -38.87
N LYS A 323 5.58 -6.82 -38.81
CA LYS A 323 6.32 -6.39 -40.00
C LYS A 323 6.72 -7.59 -40.87
N THR A 324 7.29 -8.63 -40.28
CA THR A 324 7.64 -9.88 -41.01
C THR A 324 6.43 -10.52 -41.69
N LEU A 325 5.28 -10.56 -41.01
CA LEU A 325 4.04 -11.12 -41.56
C LEU A 325 3.50 -10.27 -42.72
N VAL A 326 3.45 -8.95 -42.55
CA VAL A 326 3.02 -8.00 -43.59
C VAL A 326 3.93 -8.08 -44.82
N ASP A 327 5.25 -8.14 -44.61
CA ASP A 327 6.24 -8.32 -45.68
C ASP A 327 6.08 -9.67 -46.41
N SER A 328 5.52 -10.68 -45.74
CA SER A 328 5.19 -12.00 -46.29
C SER A 328 3.78 -12.07 -46.91
N GLY A 329 3.03 -10.97 -46.93
CA GLY A 329 1.65 -10.90 -47.45
C GLY A 329 0.57 -11.44 -46.50
N GLU A 330 0.92 -11.70 -45.23
CA GLU A 330 0.02 -12.16 -44.19
C GLU A 330 -0.51 -10.98 -43.34
N GLN A 331 -1.64 -11.20 -42.65
CA GLN A 331 -2.22 -10.18 -41.76
C GLN A 331 -1.44 -10.11 -40.43
N PRO A 332 -1.31 -8.92 -39.82
CA PRO A 332 -0.70 -8.79 -38.50
C PRO A 332 -1.52 -9.59 -37.48
N THR A 333 -0.82 -10.32 -36.61
CA THR A 333 -1.44 -11.20 -35.61
C THR A 333 -1.21 -10.71 -34.19
N GLU A 334 -0.15 -9.96 -33.95
CA GLU A 334 0.21 -9.43 -32.64
C GLU A 334 -0.46 -8.08 -32.39
N THR A 335 -0.77 -7.82 -31.13
CA THR A 335 -1.35 -6.53 -30.69
C THR A 335 -0.28 -5.73 -29.97
N GLU A 336 -0.03 -4.51 -30.45
CA GLU A 336 0.73 -3.50 -29.70
C GLU A 336 -0.16 -2.91 -28.61
N ILE A 337 0.41 -2.70 -27.43
CA ILE A 337 -0.31 -2.31 -26.22
C ILE A 337 0.14 -0.91 -25.80
N LYS A 338 -0.81 0.00 -25.57
CA LYS A 338 -0.52 1.29 -24.97
C LYS A 338 -0.37 1.16 -23.45
N PRO A 339 0.80 1.51 -22.86
CA PRO A 339 0.96 1.53 -21.41
C PRO A 339 0.26 2.75 -20.82
N ILE A 340 -0.64 2.55 -19.85
CA ILE A 340 -1.27 3.63 -19.09
C ILE A 340 -0.74 3.56 -17.65
N VAL A 341 0.07 4.53 -17.24
CA VAL A 341 0.55 4.58 -15.85
C VAL A 341 -0.47 5.32 -15.00
N GLY A 342 -0.91 4.70 -13.92
CA GLY A 342 -1.80 5.29 -12.93
C GLY A 342 -1.43 4.90 -11.51
N CYS A 343 -2.25 5.33 -10.56
CA CYS A 343 -2.08 5.05 -9.14
C CYS A 343 -3.44 5.14 -8.43
N GLU A 344 -3.73 4.21 -7.52
CA GLU A 344 -4.89 4.28 -6.63
C GLU A 344 -4.46 4.98 -5.32
N PHE A 345 -4.83 6.24 -5.14
CA PHE A 345 -4.47 7.02 -3.96
C PHE A 345 -5.51 6.90 -2.85
N ASN A 346 -5.04 6.91 -1.60
CA ASN A 346 -5.91 7.12 -0.45
C ASN A 346 -6.04 8.63 -0.18
N ILE A 347 -7.23 9.19 -0.39
CA ILE A 347 -7.50 10.63 -0.26
C ILE A 347 -8.31 10.88 1.01
N CYS A 348 -7.67 11.49 2.01
CA CYS A 348 -8.23 11.79 3.31
C CYS A 348 -8.57 13.30 3.46
N ASP A 349 -9.17 13.68 4.59
CA ASP A 349 -9.51 15.08 4.86
C ASP A 349 -8.24 15.96 4.98
N ASP A 350 -7.28 15.48 5.77
CA ASP A 350 -5.97 16.11 6.00
C ASP A 350 -4.90 15.02 6.19
N HIS A 351 -3.97 14.95 5.24
CA HIS A 351 -2.89 13.95 5.24
C HIS A 351 -1.89 14.12 6.38
N LYS A 352 -1.81 15.31 6.97
CA LYS A 352 -0.92 15.63 8.10
C LYS A 352 -1.54 15.32 9.45
N ASP A 353 -2.87 15.21 9.53
CA ASP A 353 -3.55 14.83 10.75
C ASP A 353 -3.37 13.33 11.04
N LYS A 354 -2.71 13.04 12.17
CA LYS A 354 -2.51 11.69 12.72
C LYS A 354 -3.18 11.52 14.08
N THR A 355 -3.96 12.51 14.53
CA THR A 355 -4.70 12.46 15.81
C THR A 355 -5.94 11.58 15.72
N LYS A 356 -6.53 11.48 14.53
CA LYS A 356 -7.68 10.62 14.21
C LYS A 356 -7.33 9.57 13.18
N LYS A 357 -8.01 8.43 13.24
CA LYS A 357 -7.90 7.40 12.21
C LYS A 357 -8.76 7.77 11.00
N ASP A 358 -8.09 8.26 9.97
CA ASP A 358 -8.67 8.54 8.66
C ASP A 358 -7.76 7.91 7.60
N ASN A 359 -8.17 6.77 7.04
CA ASN A 359 -7.38 6.11 6.00
C ASN A 359 -7.64 6.71 4.61
N GLY A 360 -8.61 7.63 4.45
CA GLY A 360 -9.02 8.19 3.18
C GLY A 360 -9.84 7.24 2.29
N TYR A 361 -10.25 7.78 1.14
CA TYR A 361 -10.98 7.08 0.08
C TYR A 361 -10.05 6.67 -1.05
N GLN A 362 -10.31 5.52 -1.67
CA GLN A 362 -9.49 4.98 -2.77
C GLN A 362 -9.90 5.55 -4.13
N VAL A 363 -9.07 6.40 -4.72
CA VAL A 363 -9.38 7.08 -5.99
C VAL A 363 -8.29 6.80 -7.02
N VAL A 364 -8.69 6.42 -8.22
CA VAL A 364 -7.76 6.05 -9.30
C VAL A 364 -7.44 7.25 -10.17
N LEU A 365 -6.15 7.57 -10.29
CA LEU A 365 -5.64 8.63 -11.15
C LEU A 365 -4.77 8.01 -12.25
N LEU A 366 -4.99 8.38 -13.51
CA LEU A 366 -4.25 7.92 -14.69
C LEU A 366 -3.50 9.08 -15.34
N ALA A 367 -2.26 8.88 -15.73
CA ALA A 367 -1.46 9.90 -16.42
C ALA A 367 -1.76 9.93 -17.92
N LYS A 368 -2.15 11.10 -18.45
CA LYS A 368 -2.35 11.29 -19.90
C LYS A 368 -1.03 11.32 -20.67
N ASN A 369 0.05 11.79 -20.05
CA ASN A 369 1.36 11.95 -20.69
C ASN A 369 2.48 11.95 -19.63
N LYS A 370 3.71 12.22 -20.05
CA LYS A 370 4.89 12.25 -19.17
C LYS A 370 4.80 13.29 -18.04
N LYS A 371 4.11 14.43 -18.26
CA LYS A 371 3.89 15.43 -17.20
C LYS A 371 2.90 14.91 -16.16
N GLY A 372 1.81 14.29 -16.59
CA GLY A 372 0.87 13.59 -15.69
C GLY A 372 1.57 12.53 -14.84
N TYR A 373 2.49 11.75 -15.42
CA TYR A 373 3.31 10.81 -14.66
C TYR A 373 4.12 11.49 -13.54
N HIS A 374 4.71 12.65 -13.81
CA HIS A 374 5.44 13.41 -12.81
C HIS A 374 4.53 13.92 -11.69
N HIS A 375 3.30 14.32 -12.00
CA HIS A 375 2.30 14.67 -10.99
C HIS A 375 1.94 13.47 -10.11
N LEU A 376 1.72 12.29 -10.68
CA LEU A 376 1.50 11.06 -9.90
C LEU A 376 2.72 10.71 -9.03
N ALA A 377 3.93 10.84 -9.57
CA ALA A 377 5.16 10.60 -8.81
C ALA A 377 5.32 11.57 -7.63
N LYS A 378 4.94 12.85 -7.79
CA LYS A 378 4.90 13.83 -6.70
C LYS A 378 3.85 13.50 -5.65
N MET A 379 2.62 13.16 -6.06
CA MET A 379 1.56 12.77 -5.14
C MET A 379 1.95 11.51 -4.34
N SER A 380 2.51 10.49 -5.01
CA SER A 380 3.01 9.28 -4.34
C SER A 380 4.15 9.58 -3.37
N SER A 381 5.07 10.47 -3.75
CA SER A 381 6.15 10.90 -2.86
C SER A 381 5.59 11.56 -1.60
N ILE A 382 4.62 12.48 -1.73
CA ILE A 382 3.96 13.13 -0.58
C ILE A 382 3.23 12.09 0.29
N ALA A 383 2.58 11.12 -0.33
CA ALA A 383 1.84 10.08 0.38
C ALA A 383 2.73 9.23 1.31
N PHE A 384 3.97 8.96 0.89
CA PHE A 384 4.95 8.18 1.66
C PHE A 384 5.89 9.01 2.54
N THR A 385 6.04 10.32 2.29
CA THR A 385 6.91 11.20 3.07
C THR A 385 6.15 11.89 4.19
N ASP A 386 5.15 12.71 3.83
CA ASP A 386 4.40 13.53 4.77
C ASP A 386 3.09 12.86 5.23
N GLY A 387 2.42 12.15 4.31
CA GLY A 387 1.06 11.64 4.49
C GLY A 387 0.93 10.25 5.11
N PHE A 388 2.06 9.55 5.35
CA PHE A 388 2.04 8.18 5.81
C PHE A 388 1.52 8.07 7.25
N TYR A 389 0.45 7.29 7.43
CA TYR A 389 -0.09 6.92 8.74
C TYR A 389 -0.20 5.39 8.86
N TYR A 390 -1.40 4.81 8.76
CA TYR A 390 -1.56 3.36 8.55
C TYR A 390 -1.37 2.96 7.09
N VAL A 391 -1.72 3.87 6.19
CA VAL A 391 -1.54 3.78 4.75
C VAL A 391 -0.92 5.09 4.27
N PRO A 392 -0.23 5.10 3.11
CA PRO A 392 0.17 6.33 2.44
C PRO A 392 -1.08 7.11 1.98
N ARG A 393 -1.21 8.37 2.39
CA ARG A 393 -2.39 9.21 2.12
C ARG A 393 -2.02 10.56 1.52
N ILE A 394 -2.91 11.11 0.70
CA ILE A 394 -2.89 12.51 0.27
C ILE A 394 -4.21 13.18 0.67
N ASP A 395 -4.32 14.49 0.48
CA ASP A 395 -5.58 15.23 0.66
C ASP A 395 -6.01 15.91 -0.65
N ARG A 396 -7.18 16.54 -0.63
CA ARG A 396 -7.71 17.27 -1.79
C ARG A 396 -6.82 18.46 -2.21
N ASN A 397 -6.09 19.10 -1.28
CA ASN A 397 -5.19 20.21 -1.61
C ASN A 397 -4.01 19.73 -2.46
N VAL A 398 -3.46 18.55 -2.13
CA VAL A 398 -2.40 17.90 -2.92
C VAL A 398 -2.93 17.53 -4.30
N VAL A 399 -4.15 17.01 -4.39
CA VAL A 399 -4.81 16.69 -5.68
C VAL A 399 -4.95 17.95 -6.53
N GLU A 400 -5.53 19.02 -5.99
CA GLU A 400 -5.71 20.29 -6.70
C GLU A 400 -4.39 20.88 -7.20
N LYS A 401 -3.31 20.75 -6.43
CA LYS A 401 -1.98 21.23 -6.80
C LYS A 401 -1.38 20.51 -8.00
N TYR A 402 -1.65 19.21 -8.17
CA TYR A 402 -1.03 18.38 -9.22
C TYR A 402 -2.07 17.74 -10.16
N LYS A 403 -3.23 18.37 -10.36
CA LYS A 403 -4.35 17.80 -11.14
C LYS A 403 -4.15 17.81 -12.66
N GLU A 404 -3.25 18.64 -13.18
CA GLU A 404 -3.05 18.78 -14.62
C GLU A 404 -2.55 17.48 -15.26
N ASP A 405 -2.91 17.24 -16.53
CA ASP A 405 -2.49 16.06 -17.28
C ASP A 405 -2.93 14.69 -16.71
N LEU A 406 -3.96 14.66 -15.85
CA LEU A 406 -4.50 13.45 -15.24
C LEU A 406 -5.95 13.17 -15.66
N ILE A 407 -6.32 11.89 -15.61
CA ILE A 407 -7.69 11.37 -15.68
C ILE A 407 -8.04 10.75 -14.32
N VAL A 408 -9.27 10.93 -13.85
CA VAL A 408 -9.75 10.42 -12.56
C VAL A 408 -10.92 9.47 -12.74
N LEU A 409 -10.86 8.31 -12.08
CA LEU A 409 -11.97 7.37 -11.97
C LEU A 409 -12.53 7.44 -10.54
N SER A 410 -13.86 7.34 -10.40
CA SER A 410 -14.51 7.44 -9.08
C SER A 410 -14.12 6.36 -8.06
N GLY A 411 -13.45 5.30 -8.50
CA GLY A 411 -12.92 4.22 -7.65
C GLY A 411 -13.89 3.06 -7.46
N ASN A 412 -13.41 2.07 -6.71
CA ASN A 412 -14.17 0.89 -6.26
C ASN A 412 -15.16 1.27 -5.12
N LEU A 413 -15.72 0.29 -4.40
CA LEU A 413 -16.61 0.54 -3.25
C LEU A 413 -15.99 1.39 -2.12
N TYR A 414 -14.66 1.47 -2.04
CA TYR A 414 -13.90 2.32 -1.13
C TYR A 414 -13.56 3.70 -1.71
N GLY A 415 -13.93 3.97 -2.96
CA GLY A 415 -13.85 5.31 -3.56
C GLY A 415 -14.80 6.29 -2.89
N GLU A 416 -14.52 7.58 -3.04
CA GLU A 416 -15.21 8.61 -2.24
C GLU A 416 -16.72 8.62 -2.49
N ILE A 417 -17.13 8.59 -3.75
CA ILE A 417 -18.55 8.65 -4.14
C ILE A 417 -19.24 7.31 -3.79
N PRO A 418 -18.75 6.13 -4.21
CA PRO A 418 -19.31 4.84 -3.79
C PRO A 418 -19.42 4.66 -2.28
N SER A 419 -18.35 4.98 -1.54
CA SER A 419 -18.32 4.81 -0.10
C SER A 419 -19.32 5.74 0.60
N LYS A 420 -19.47 6.98 0.13
CA LYS A 420 -20.48 7.91 0.66
C LYS A 420 -21.90 7.42 0.38
N ILE A 421 -22.18 6.85 -0.79
CA ILE A 421 -23.49 6.25 -1.09
C ILE A 421 -23.82 5.13 -0.09
N LEU A 422 -22.85 4.26 0.22
CA LEU A 422 -23.04 3.11 1.10
C LEU A 422 -23.13 3.46 2.59
N ASN A 423 -22.36 4.45 3.03
CA ASN A 423 -22.08 4.69 4.45
C ASN A 423 -22.59 6.02 5.00
N VAL A 424 -22.93 6.98 4.14
CA VAL A 424 -23.27 8.36 4.56
C VAL A 424 -24.60 8.83 3.99
N GLY A 425 -24.80 8.70 2.68
CA GLY A 425 -25.98 9.15 1.98
C GLY A 425 -25.67 9.73 0.59
N GLU A 426 -26.69 9.78 -0.27
CA GLU A 426 -26.58 10.22 -1.66
C GLU A 426 -26.20 11.70 -1.78
N ASN A 427 -26.68 12.58 -0.88
CA ASN A 427 -26.39 14.01 -0.94
C ASN A 427 -24.89 14.30 -0.79
N GLN A 428 -24.21 13.66 0.16
CA GLN A 428 -22.77 13.84 0.36
C GLN A 428 -21.95 13.21 -0.77
N ALA A 429 -22.46 12.13 -1.36
CA ALA A 429 -21.84 11.53 -2.55
C ALA A 429 -21.98 12.45 -3.77
N GLU A 430 -23.13 13.11 -3.92
CA GLU A 430 -23.41 14.10 -4.95
C GLU A 430 -22.51 15.34 -4.82
N GLU A 431 -22.31 15.87 -3.61
CA GLU A 431 -21.35 16.94 -3.34
C GLU A 431 -19.91 16.54 -3.75
N ALA A 432 -19.50 15.31 -3.43
CA ALA A 432 -18.20 14.80 -3.83
C ALA A 432 -18.07 14.69 -5.35
N LEU A 433 -19.09 14.17 -6.03
CA LEU A 433 -19.14 14.08 -7.48
C LEU A 433 -19.00 15.45 -8.14
N ILE A 434 -19.76 16.44 -7.66
CA ILE A 434 -19.70 17.80 -8.18
C ILE A 434 -18.29 18.38 -8.02
N TRP A 435 -17.65 18.16 -6.88
CA TRP A 435 -16.28 18.61 -6.66
C TRP A 435 -15.30 17.96 -7.66
N TRP A 436 -15.34 16.63 -7.83
CA TRP A 436 -14.48 15.93 -8.79
C TRP A 436 -14.72 16.41 -10.23
N LYS A 437 -15.98 16.57 -10.64
CA LYS A 437 -16.35 17.11 -11.95
C LYS A 437 -15.84 18.54 -12.13
N GLN A 438 -15.94 19.40 -11.12
CA GLN A 438 -15.42 20.78 -11.19
C GLN A 438 -13.89 20.82 -11.35
N GLN A 439 -13.17 19.89 -10.71
CA GLN A 439 -11.70 19.89 -10.76
C GLN A 439 -11.14 19.32 -12.06
N PHE A 440 -11.76 18.28 -12.64
CA PHE A 440 -11.21 17.53 -13.77
C PHE A 440 -12.05 17.61 -15.06
N GLY A 441 -13.28 18.15 -14.99
CA GLY A 441 -14.14 18.32 -16.17
C GLY A 441 -14.39 17.00 -16.91
N ASP A 442 -14.04 16.98 -18.20
CA ASP A 442 -14.20 15.80 -19.07
C ASP A 442 -13.21 14.68 -18.78
N ASP A 443 -12.21 14.91 -17.92
CA ASP A 443 -11.24 13.91 -17.49
C ASP A 443 -11.68 13.17 -16.21
N PHE A 444 -12.91 13.42 -15.75
CA PHE A 444 -13.54 12.67 -14.65
C PHE A 444 -14.54 11.65 -15.18
N TYR A 445 -14.39 10.39 -14.76
CA TYR A 445 -15.26 9.29 -15.14
C TYR A 445 -15.82 8.58 -13.91
N LEU A 446 -17.09 8.20 -14.00
CA LEU A 446 -17.72 7.34 -13.01
C LEU A 446 -17.43 5.88 -13.35
N GLU A 447 -16.78 5.21 -12.42
CA GLU A 447 -16.31 3.84 -12.54
C GLU A 447 -17.37 2.85 -12.05
N LEU A 448 -17.70 1.86 -12.87
CA LEU A 448 -18.67 0.80 -12.54
C LEU A 448 -17.96 -0.55 -12.50
N MET A 449 -18.25 -1.31 -11.44
CA MET A 449 -17.77 -2.68 -11.24
C MET A 449 -18.96 -3.61 -10.98
N ARG A 450 -18.89 -4.85 -11.46
CA ARG A 450 -19.97 -5.83 -11.35
C ARG A 450 -19.41 -7.23 -11.03
N HIS A 451 -19.12 -7.45 -9.76
CA HIS A 451 -18.67 -8.71 -9.16
C HIS A 451 -19.83 -9.50 -8.53
N LYS A 452 -21.09 -9.20 -8.91
CA LYS A 452 -22.31 -9.87 -8.39
C LYS A 452 -22.54 -9.64 -6.89
N GLN A 453 -22.26 -8.42 -6.42
CA GLN A 453 -22.45 -8.02 -5.03
C GLN A 453 -23.61 -7.04 -4.91
N GLU A 454 -24.35 -7.13 -3.81
CA GLU A 454 -25.53 -6.30 -3.60
C GLU A 454 -25.18 -4.83 -3.30
N ASP A 455 -24.06 -4.59 -2.61
CA ASP A 455 -23.51 -3.24 -2.41
C ASP A 455 -23.13 -2.57 -3.73
N GLU A 456 -22.48 -3.29 -4.65
CA GLU A 456 -22.19 -2.80 -6.00
C GLU A 456 -23.46 -2.52 -6.80
N ASN A 457 -24.46 -3.40 -6.74
CA ASN A 457 -25.73 -3.17 -7.43
C ASN A 457 -26.39 -1.85 -6.99
N ARG A 458 -26.40 -1.58 -5.68
CA ARG A 458 -26.97 -0.35 -5.10
C ARG A 458 -26.17 0.90 -5.47
N VAL A 459 -24.84 0.82 -5.36
CA VAL A 459 -23.96 1.91 -5.78
C VAL A 459 -24.13 2.19 -7.26
N ASN A 460 -24.09 1.17 -8.11
CA ASN A 460 -24.19 1.31 -9.56
C ASN A 460 -25.49 1.96 -10.00
N GLN A 461 -26.64 1.64 -9.38
CA GLN A 461 -27.90 2.31 -9.67
C GLN A 461 -27.81 3.82 -9.45
N THR A 462 -27.22 4.23 -8.33
CA THR A 462 -27.03 5.65 -7.98
C THR A 462 -26.00 6.30 -8.91
N LEU A 463 -24.88 5.63 -9.19
CA LEU A 463 -23.85 6.14 -10.12
C LEU A 463 -24.40 6.34 -11.54
N ILE A 464 -25.24 5.43 -12.04
CA ILE A 464 -25.89 5.58 -13.35
C ILE A 464 -26.85 6.77 -13.35
N ALA A 465 -27.60 6.97 -12.26
CA ALA A 465 -28.48 8.14 -12.12
C ALA A 465 -27.68 9.44 -12.08
N PHE A 466 -26.58 9.49 -11.33
CA PHE A 466 -25.67 10.62 -11.25
C PHE A 466 -24.98 10.91 -12.59
N ALA A 467 -24.52 9.89 -13.31
CA ALA A 467 -23.94 10.03 -14.64
C ALA A 467 -24.89 10.78 -15.59
N LYS A 468 -26.18 10.40 -15.58
CA LYS A 468 -27.22 11.06 -16.40
C LYS A 468 -27.54 12.47 -15.90
N LYS A 469 -27.68 12.67 -14.58
CA LYS A 469 -28.02 13.95 -13.97
C LYS A 469 -26.95 15.01 -14.21
N TYR A 470 -25.68 14.62 -14.07
CA TYR A 470 -24.55 15.52 -14.15
C TYR A 470 -23.82 15.48 -15.47
N ASP A 471 -24.20 14.65 -16.44
CA ASP A 471 -23.47 14.46 -17.71
C ASP A 471 -22.01 14.08 -17.45
N VAL A 472 -21.80 12.96 -16.76
CA VAL A 472 -20.48 12.36 -16.51
C VAL A 472 -20.46 10.98 -17.15
N LYS A 473 -19.39 10.66 -17.89
CA LYS A 473 -19.26 9.40 -18.61
C LYS A 473 -19.01 8.24 -17.66
N LEU A 474 -19.65 7.11 -17.97
CA LEU A 474 -19.47 5.84 -17.28
C LEU A 474 -18.33 5.05 -17.93
N ILE A 475 -17.53 4.34 -17.14
CA ILE A 475 -16.56 3.36 -17.63
C ILE A 475 -16.69 2.05 -16.84
N ALA A 476 -16.52 0.93 -17.52
CA ALA A 476 -16.50 -0.39 -16.90
C ALA A 476 -15.07 -0.82 -16.54
N THR A 477 -14.86 -1.24 -15.29
CA THR A 477 -13.59 -1.81 -14.83
C THR A 477 -13.86 -3.05 -13.96
N ASN A 478 -12.80 -3.75 -13.55
CA ASN A 478 -12.91 -5.00 -12.77
C ASN A 478 -11.94 -5.10 -11.58
N ASN A 479 -11.25 -4.02 -11.23
CA ASN A 479 -10.27 -3.95 -10.12
C ASN A 479 -9.49 -5.26 -9.88
N THR A 480 -8.52 -5.54 -10.73
CA THR A 480 -7.92 -6.89 -10.80
C THR A 480 -6.73 -7.07 -9.86
N TYR A 481 -6.66 -8.24 -9.20
CA TYR A 481 -5.58 -8.58 -8.24
C TYR A 481 -4.82 -9.86 -8.61
N TYR A 482 -5.37 -10.68 -9.50
CA TYR A 482 -4.78 -11.94 -9.98
C TYR A 482 -5.15 -12.17 -11.45
N VAL A 483 -4.34 -12.94 -12.20
CA VAL A 483 -4.54 -13.08 -13.66
C VAL A 483 -5.69 -14.03 -13.98
N ASN A 484 -5.68 -15.24 -13.43
CA ASN A 484 -6.68 -16.27 -13.73
C ASN A 484 -7.63 -16.47 -12.55
N LYS A 485 -8.85 -16.90 -12.83
CA LYS A 485 -9.86 -17.13 -11.77
C LYS A 485 -9.41 -18.17 -10.76
N GLU A 486 -8.65 -19.17 -11.19
CA GLU A 486 -8.11 -20.25 -10.36
C GLU A 486 -7.08 -19.75 -9.33
N ASP A 487 -6.48 -18.58 -9.55
CA ASP A 487 -5.48 -17.98 -8.67
C ASP A 487 -6.11 -17.28 -7.45
N ALA A 488 -7.44 -17.23 -7.36
CA ALA A 488 -8.15 -16.56 -6.28
C ALA A 488 -7.80 -17.10 -4.88
N ASN A 489 -7.54 -18.41 -4.76
CA ASN A 489 -7.14 -19.02 -3.48
C ASN A 489 -5.73 -18.56 -3.06
N ALA A 490 -4.79 -18.52 -4.01
CA ALA A 490 -3.44 -18.01 -3.75
C ALA A 490 -3.49 -16.54 -3.30
N HIS A 491 -4.30 -15.73 -3.98
CA HIS A 491 -4.53 -14.35 -3.57
C HIS A 491 -5.11 -14.23 -2.15
N ASP A 492 -6.10 -15.04 -1.78
CA ASP A 492 -6.64 -15.06 -0.41
C ASP A 492 -5.58 -15.43 0.63
N ILE A 493 -4.70 -16.38 0.32
CA ILE A 493 -3.55 -16.73 1.15
C ILE A 493 -2.58 -15.54 1.28
N LEU A 494 -2.31 -14.80 0.20
CA LEU A 494 -1.46 -13.61 0.23
C LEU A 494 -2.01 -12.53 1.16
N LEU A 495 -3.32 -12.30 1.14
CA LEU A 495 -3.99 -11.37 2.08
C LEU A 495 -3.87 -11.84 3.54
N CYS A 496 -4.02 -13.15 3.79
CA CYS A 496 -3.79 -13.71 5.13
C CYS A 496 -2.34 -13.55 5.59
N VAL A 497 -1.37 -13.69 4.67
CA VAL A 497 0.05 -13.44 4.95
C VAL A 497 0.29 -11.98 5.34
N LYS A 498 -0.41 -11.03 4.71
CA LYS A 498 -0.33 -9.59 5.02
C LYS A 498 -0.79 -9.29 6.44
N ASP A 499 -1.95 -9.83 6.82
CA ASP A 499 -2.59 -9.53 8.09
C ASP A 499 -2.11 -10.42 9.25
N GLY A 500 -1.32 -11.46 8.95
CA GLY A 500 -0.86 -12.42 9.94
C GLY A 500 -1.94 -13.37 10.44
N GLU A 501 -2.97 -13.60 9.63
CA GLU A 501 -4.15 -14.40 9.94
C GLU A 501 -4.08 -15.79 9.30
N LYS A 502 -4.88 -16.74 9.83
CA LYS A 502 -5.05 -18.06 9.22
C LYS A 502 -6.17 -18.03 8.19
N GLN A 503 -6.07 -18.83 7.13
CA GLN A 503 -7.14 -18.90 6.13
C GLN A 503 -8.47 -19.41 6.71
N ALA A 504 -8.38 -20.30 7.71
CA ALA A 504 -9.53 -20.84 8.43
C ALA A 504 -10.30 -19.79 9.26
N THR A 505 -9.70 -18.63 9.56
CA THR A 505 -10.42 -17.50 10.18
C THR A 505 -11.49 -17.02 9.18
N PRO A 506 -12.76 -16.85 9.60
CA PRO A 506 -13.83 -16.45 8.69
C PRO A 506 -13.62 -15.03 8.15
N ILE A 507 -14.01 -14.80 6.89
CA ILE A 507 -13.99 -13.47 6.27
C ILE A 507 -15.10 -12.61 6.88
N GLY A 508 -14.76 -11.39 7.29
CA GLY A 508 -15.73 -10.46 7.87
C GLY A 508 -15.08 -9.19 8.42
N ARG A 509 -15.82 -8.45 9.25
CA ARG A 509 -15.34 -7.22 9.90
C ARG A 509 -15.36 -7.37 11.42
N GLY A 510 -14.32 -6.87 12.09
CA GLY A 510 -14.24 -6.83 13.55
C GLY A 510 -13.49 -8.01 14.18
N ARG A 511 -13.64 -8.16 15.50
CA ARG A 511 -12.87 -9.14 16.29
C ARG A 511 -13.28 -10.58 15.92
N GLY A 512 -12.29 -11.41 15.60
CA GLY A 512 -12.52 -12.83 15.23
C GLY A 512 -12.75 -13.07 13.73
N TYR A 513 -12.70 -12.02 12.92
CA TYR A 513 -12.78 -12.09 11.45
C TYR A 513 -11.48 -11.58 10.82
N ARG A 514 -11.19 -12.08 9.61
CA ARG A 514 -10.08 -11.59 8.78
C ARG A 514 -10.59 -10.85 7.55
N TYR A 515 -9.69 -10.08 6.93
CA TYR A 515 -9.95 -9.54 5.59
C TYR A 515 -9.85 -10.65 4.53
N GLY A 516 -10.66 -10.50 3.49
CA GLY A 516 -10.72 -11.40 2.34
C GLY A 516 -11.72 -10.85 1.32
N MET A 517 -11.54 -11.23 0.06
CA MET A 517 -12.50 -10.82 -0.98
C MET A 517 -13.81 -11.59 -0.82
N PRO A 518 -14.97 -10.96 -1.07
CA PRO A 518 -16.28 -11.59 -0.89
C PRO A 518 -16.55 -12.71 -1.89
N ASN A 519 -15.86 -12.72 -3.03
CA ASN A 519 -15.91 -13.79 -4.03
C ASN A 519 -14.63 -13.81 -4.90
N GLN A 520 -14.64 -14.62 -5.96
CA GLN A 520 -13.48 -14.91 -6.81
C GLN A 520 -13.44 -14.12 -8.13
N ASP A 521 -14.28 -13.10 -8.33
CA ASP A 521 -14.45 -12.43 -9.63
C ASP A 521 -13.43 -11.29 -9.91
N TYR A 522 -12.38 -11.12 -9.10
CA TYR A 522 -11.34 -10.08 -9.22
C TYR A 522 -10.13 -10.45 -10.11
N TYR A 523 -10.36 -11.32 -11.11
CA TYR A 523 -9.34 -11.73 -12.07
C TYR A 523 -9.29 -10.85 -13.32
N PHE A 524 -8.25 -11.00 -14.14
CA PHE A 524 -8.10 -10.29 -15.41
C PHE A 524 -9.02 -10.89 -16.50
N LYS A 525 -10.30 -10.48 -16.47
CA LYS A 525 -11.34 -10.91 -17.43
C LYS A 525 -11.00 -10.57 -18.88
N SER A 526 -11.43 -11.39 -19.82
CA SER A 526 -11.37 -11.08 -21.26
C SER A 526 -12.33 -9.93 -21.63
N GLY A 527 -12.09 -9.30 -22.79
CA GLY A 527 -12.99 -8.27 -23.30
C GLY A 527 -14.40 -8.77 -23.58
N ASP A 528 -14.56 -10.03 -24.02
CA ASP A 528 -15.86 -10.64 -24.29
C ASP A 528 -16.66 -10.88 -23.01
N GLU A 529 -16.00 -11.34 -21.93
CA GLU A 529 -16.63 -11.47 -20.61
C GLU A 529 -17.11 -10.11 -20.09
N MET A 530 -16.28 -9.06 -20.21
CA MET A 530 -16.64 -7.71 -19.79
C MET A 530 -17.82 -7.15 -20.60
N LYS A 531 -17.81 -7.34 -21.93
CA LYS A 531 -18.97 -6.98 -22.78
C LYS A 531 -20.23 -7.72 -22.37
N GLN A 532 -20.15 -9.01 -22.02
CA GLN A 532 -21.32 -9.76 -21.57
C GLN A 532 -21.89 -9.21 -20.25
N ILE A 533 -21.03 -8.80 -19.31
CA ILE A 533 -21.43 -8.26 -18.01
C ILE A 533 -22.11 -6.88 -18.13
N PHE A 534 -21.73 -6.09 -19.15
CA PHE A 534 -22.22 -4.72 -19.39
C PHE A 534 -23.09 -4.60 -20.65
N ALA A 535 -23.71 -5.70 -21.10
CA ALA A 535 -24.52 -5.71 -22.32
C ALA A 535 -25.76 -4.78 -22.24
N ASP A 536 -26.27 -4.53 -21.03
CA ASP A 536 -27.35 -3.58 -20.73
C ASP A 536 -26.88 -2.12 -20.69
N LEU A 537 -25.55 -1.89 -20.59
CA LEU A 537 -24.95 -0.55 -20.50
C LEU A 537 -23.74 -0.42 -21.45
N PRO A 538 -23.94 -0.47 -22.78
CA PRO A 538 -22.87 -0.48 -23.77
C PRO A 538 -21.89 0.71 -23.67
N GLU A 539 -22.37 1.89 -23.27
CA GLU A 539 -21.59 3.10 -23.16
C GLU A 539 -20.39 2.96 -22.20
N ALA A 540 -20.53 2.15 -21.14
CA ALA A 540 -19.46 1.93 -20.17
C ALA A 540 -18.24 1.23 -20.78
N ILE A 541 -18.44 0.42 -21.80
CA ILE A 541 -17.35 -0.22 -22.56
C ILE A 541 -16.85 0.71 -23.66
N ILE A 542 -17.74 1.37 -24.39
CA ILE A 542 -17.37 2.24 -25.53
C ILE A 542 -16.51 3.42 -25.07
N ASN A 543 -16.82 4.03 -23.92
CA ASN A 543 -16.09 5.19 -23.38
C ASN A 543 -14.63 4.88 -23.00
N ILE A 544 -14.25 3.60 -22.84
CA ILE A 544 -12.87 3.22 -22.54
C ILE A 544 -11.93 3.65 -23.67
N GLN A 545 -12.39 3.59 -24.93
CA GLN A 545 -11.60 4.01 -26.08
C GLN A 545 -11.19 5.50 -25.96
N GLU A 546 -12.07 6.36 -25.45
CA GLU A 546 -11.76 7.77 -25.24
C GLU A 546 -10.64 7.97 -24.21
N VAL A 547 -10.64 7.21 -23.12
CA VAL A 547 -9.54 7.24 -22.14
C VAL A 547 -8.23 6.83 -22.80
N ILE A 548 -8.25 5.77 -23.62
CA ILE A 548 -7.07 5.30 -24.36
C ILE A 548 -6.57 6.37 -25.32
N ASP A 549 -7.47 7.05 -26.03
CA ASP A 549 -7.13 8.05 -27.05
C ASP A 549 -6.52 9.32 -26.43
N LYS A 550 -6.94 9.68 -25.20
CA LYS A 550 -6.37 10.79 -24.43
C LYS A 550 -4.96 10.52 -23.92
N VAL A 551 -4.52 9.26 -23.86
CA VAL A 551 -3.20 8.89 -23.33
C VAL A 551 -2.15 8.82 -24.45
N GLU A 552 -1.03 9.49 -24.21
CA GLU A 552 0.21 9.40 -24.98
C GLU A 552 1.15 8.35 -24.35
N ALA A 553 1.73 7.48 -25.18
CA ALA A 553 2.77 6.55 -24.72
C ALA A 553 4.12 7.28 -24.61
N TYR A 554 4.80 7.15 -23.46
CA TYR A 554 6.08 7.80 -23.20
C TYR A 554 7.11 6.83 -22.62
N SER A 555 8.39 7.14 -22.81
CA SER A 555 9.51 6.42 -22.22
C SER A 555 9.94 7.04 -20.89
N LEU A 556 10.24 6.16 -19.92
CA LEU A 556 10.85 6.53 -18.66
C LEU A 556 12.37 6.40 -18.68
N TYR A 557 12.96 5.86 -19.75
CA TYR A 557 14.40 5.87 -19.96
C TYR A 557 14.90 7.32 -20.07
N ARG A 558 16.06 7.59 -19.47
CA ARG A 558 16.73 8.89 -19.51
C ARG A 558 18.23 8.71 -19.59
N ASP A 559 18.87 9.73 -20.16
CA ASP A 559 20.30 9.91 -19.99
C ASP A 559 20.61 10.24 -18.53
N VAL A 560 21.83 9.93 -18.12
CA VAL A 560 22.28 10.11 -16.75
C VAL A 560 22.27 11.59 -16.36
N LEU A 561 21.62 11.88 -15.24
CA LEU A 561 21.53 13.20 -14.65
C LEU A 561 22.73 13.41 -13.72
N LEU A 562 23.74 14.12 -14.20
CA LEU A 562 24.90 14.49 -13.39
C LEU A 562 24.55 15.66 -12.45
N PRO A 563 24.89 15.58 -11.15
CA PRO A 563 24.83 16.72 -10.25
C PRO A 563 25.78 17.82 -10.73
N LYS A 564 25.38 19.08 -10.54
CA LYS A 564 26.30 20.20 -10.75
C LYS A 564 27.31 20.24 -9.60
N PHE A 565 28.60 20.33 -9.92
CA PHE A 565 29.65 20.54 -8.93
C PHE A 565 30.00 22.03 -8.88
N ASP A 566 30.02 22.61 -7.67
CA ASP A 566 30.41 24.01 -7.49
C ASP A 566 31.92 24.15 -7.70
N ILE A 567 32.32 24.79 -8.81
CA ILE A 567 33.72 25.10 -9.11
C ILE A 567 34.04 26.56 -8.74
N PRO A 568 35.31 26.90 -8.45
CA PRO A 568 35.68 28.29 -8.16
C PRO A 568 35.46 29.22 -9.37
N GLU A 569 35.07 30.48 -9.12
CA GLU A 569 34.70 31.46 -10.16
C GLU A 569 35.79 31.66 -11.22
N GLU A 570 37.06 31.53 -10.85
CA GLU A 570 38.22 31.66 -11.75
C GLU A 570 38.28 30.57 -12.85
N PHE A 571 37.56 29.46 -12.68
CA PHE A 571 37.44 28.39 -13.67
C PHE A 571 36.16 28.47 -14.50
N PHE A 572 35.25 29.41 -14.22
CA PHE A 572 34.02 29.57 -14.98
C PHE A 572 34.31 29.91 -16.45
N VAL A 573 33.48 29.34 -17.33
CA VAL A 573 33.52 29.59 -18.77
C VAL A 573 32.14 30.09 -19.16
N THR A 574 32.06 31.32 -19.64
CA THR A 574 30.80 32.01 -19.95
C THR A 574 29.93 31.26 -20.95
N GLU A 575 30.56 30.53 -21.87
CA GLU A 575 29.91 29.75 -22.90
C GLU A 575 29.13 28.56 -22.33
N ASP A 576 29.53 28.04 -21.16
CA ASP A 576 28.86 26.91 -20.51
C ASP A 576 27.45 27.29 -20.00
N GLU A 577 27.20 28.56 -19.68
CA GLU A 577 25.85 29.03 -19.30
C GLU A 577 24.89 29.03 -20.49
N ALA A 578 25.41 29.21 -21.71
CA ALA A 578 24.61 29.28 -22.92
C ALA A 578 24.29 27.91 -23.53
N ASP A 579 25.22 26.94 -23.44
CA ASP A 579 25.07 25.63 -24.06
C ASP A 579 25.10 24.43 -23.09
N GLY A 580 25.29 24.67 -21.79
CA GLY A 580 25.38 23.60 -20.78
C GLY A 580 26.66 22.79 -20.87
N GLY A 581 27.73 23.34 -21.45
CA GLY A 581 29.04 22.70 -21.56
C GLY A 581 29.70 22.42 -20.20
N VAL A 582 30.70 21.54 -20.23
CA VAL A 582 31.49 21.11 -19.05
C VAL A 582 32.92 21.67 -19.07
N ARG A 583 33.15 22.79 -19.77
CA ARG A 583 34.50 23.32 -20.03
C ARG A 583 35.14 23.86 -18.74
N GLY A 584 34.35 24.52 -17.89
CA GLY A 584 34.80 25.00 -16.59
C GLY A 584 35.18 23.85 -15.65
N GLU A 585 34.34 22.82 -15.55
CA GLU A 585 34.61 21.62 -14.75
C GLU A 585 35.90 20.92 -15.22
N ASN A 586 36.11 20.82 -16.54
CA ASN A 586 37.32 20.22 -17.09
C ASN A 586 38.59 21.05 -16.77
N LYS A 587 38.52 22.38 -16.82
CA LYS A 587 39.65 23.23 -16.43
C LYS A 587 40.02 23.04 -14.96
N TYR A 588 39.02 22.98 -14.09
CA TYR A 588 39.24 22.75 -12.66
C TYR A 588 39.79 21.35 -12.37
N LEU A 589 39.23 20.32 -13.02
CA LEU A 589 39.71 18.94 -12.93
C LEU A 589 41.19 18.82 -13.36
N ARG A 590 41.56 19.48 -14.46
CA ARG A 590 42.95 19.54 -14.92
C ARG A 590 43.86 20.21 -13.89
N HIS A 591 43.44 21.31 -13.30
CA HIS A 591 44.20 22.01 -12.26
C HIS A 591 44.45 21.11 -11.04
N LEU A 592 43.41 20.45 -10.51
CA LEU A 592 43.53 19.51 -9.39
C LEU A 592 44.43 18.31 -9.73
N THR A 593 44.29 17.76 -10.94
CA THR A 593 45.10 16.64 -11.41
C THR A 593 46.59 16.99 -11.43
N MET A 594 46.95 18.17 -11.94
CA MET A 594 48.36 18.58 -12.03
C MET A 594 48.97 18.82 -10.64
N MET A 595 48.24 19.44 -9.71
CA MET A 595 48.70 19.56 -8.32
C MET A 595 48.88 18.19 -7.65
N GLY A 596 47.98 17.25 -7.93
CA GLY A 596 48.07 15.87 -7.47
C GLY A 596 49.28 15.13 -8.04
N ALA A 597 49.57 15.32 -9.34
CA ALA A 597 50.70 14.72 -10.02
C ALA A 597 52.04 15.18 -9.44
N GLU A 598 52.21 16.48 -9.20
CA GLU A 598 53.39 17.04 -8.52
C GLU A 598 53.60 16.42 -7.13
N LYS A 599 52.52 16.18 -6.38
CA LYS A 599 52.59 15.58 -5.04
C LYS A 599 52.92 14.09 -5.05
N ARG A 600 52.38 13.33 -6.01
CA ARG A 600 52.47 11.85 -6.05
C ARG A 600 53.70 11.34 -6.80
N TYR A 601 54.01 11.95 -7.94
CA TYR A 601 55.13 11.57 -8.79
C TYR A 601 56.39 12.40 -8.53
N GLY A 602 56.25 13.61 -7.97
CA GLY A 602 57.35 14.56 -7.84
C GLY A 602 57.67 15.15 -9.22
N ASP A 603 58.61 14.52 -9.93
CA ASP A 603 59.02 14.93 -11.27
C ASP A 603 58.11 14.29 -12.34
N ILE A 604 57.39 15.13 -13.08
CA ILE A 604 56.51 14.68 -14.17
C ILE A 604 57.37 14.38 -15.40
N THR A 605 57.57 13.10 -15.70
CA THR A 605 58.26 12.65 -16.92
C THR A 605 57.37 12.83 -18.16
N PRO A 606 57.94 12.83 -19.39
CA PRO A 606 57.16 12.91 -20.62
C PRO A 606 56.06 11.83 -20.71
N ASP A 607 56.37 10.61 -20.31
CA ASP A 607 55.42 9.48 -20.33
C ASP A 607 54.23 9.69 -19.37
N ILE A 608 54.49 10.27 -18.19
CA ILE A 608 53.44 10.61 -17.21
C ILE A 608 52.57 11.75 -17.75
N GLN A 609 53.19 12.79 -18.32
CA GLN A 609 52.47 13.92 -18.90
C GLN A 609 51.57 13.48 -20.06
N GLU A 610 52.09 12.63 -20.96
CA GLU A 610 51.33 12.08 -22.09
C GLU A 610 50.12 11.26 -21.61
N ARG A 611 50.32 10.39 -20.60
CA ARG A 611 49.25 9.61 -19.99
C ARG A 611 48.17 10.51 -19.37
N LEU A 612 48.56 11.53 -18.59
CA LEU A 612 47.60 12.44 -17.96
C LEU A 612 46.82 13.27 -18.98
N ASP A 613 47.48 13.81 -20.00
CA ASP A 613 46.81 14.60 -21.04
C ASP A 613 45.85 13.72 -21.87
N PHE A 614 46.21 12.48 -22.18
CA PHE A 614 45.33 11.51 -22.84
C PHE A 614 44.07 11.19 -22.00
N GLU A 615 44.25 10.89 -20.71
CA GLU A 615 43.13 10.60 -19.81
C GLU A 615 42.21 11.81 -19.64
N LEU A 616 42.75 13.00 -19.39
CA LEU A 616 41.98 14.24 -19.22
C LEU A 616 41.19 14.59 -20.49
N LEU A 617 41.80 14.43 -21.67
CA LEU A 617 41.10 14.64 -22.94
C LEU A 617 39.95 13.64 -23.11
N THR A 618 40.16 12.37 -22.76
CA THR A 618 39.13 11.33 -22.86
C THR A 618 37.98 11.58 -21.89
N ILE A 619 38.27 12.00 -20.64
CA ILE A 619 37.26 12.39 -19.64
C ILE A 619 36.44 13.59 -20.12
N SER A 620 37.11 14.61 -20.68
CA SER A 620 36.44 15.78 -21.25
C SER A 620 35.52 15.39 -22.42
N ASN A 621 35.99 14.56 -23.34
CA ASN A 621 35.21 14.12 -24.49
C ASN A 621 34.02 13.23 -24.11
N SER A 622 34.15 12.49 -23.00
CA SER A 622 33.08 11.64 -22.47
C SER A 622 32.02 12.43 -21.69
N GLY A 623 32.28 13.69 -21.33
CA GLY A 623 31.33 14.56 -20.63
C GLY A 623 31.21 14.28 -19.13
N TYR A 624 32.22 13.65 -18.51
CA TYR A 624 32.19 13.27 -17.09
C TYR A 624 33.18 14.00 -16.14
N PRO A 625 33.66 15.23 -16.41
CA PRO A 625 34.60 15.89 -15.49
C PRO A 625 33.97 16.18 -14.12
N GLY A 626 32.71 16.64 -14.08
CA GLY A 626 31.96 16.85 -12.83
C GLY A 626 31.85 15.58 -11.98
N TYR A 627 31.73 14.40 -12.57
CA TYR A 627 31.68 13.14 -11.82
C TYR A 627 32.98 12.86 -11.07
N PHE A 628 34.14 13.10 -11.70
CA PHE A 628 35.44 12.96 -11.01
C PHE A 628 35.60 13.99 -9.88
N LEU A 629 35.12 15.23 -10.08
CA LEU A 629 35.16 16.26 -9.05
C LEU A 629 34.30 15.90 -7.83
N ILE A 630 33.08 15.40 -8.07
CA ILE A 630 32.19 14.91 -7.01
C ILE A 630 32.88 13.82 -6.20
N VAL A 631 33.44 12.80 -6.89
CA VAL A 631 34.13 11.67 -6.26
C VAL A 631 35.35 12.12 -5.45
N GLN A 632 36.21 12.94 -6.04
CA GLN A 632 37.42 13.45 -5.40
C GLN A 632 37.09 14.22 -4.12
N ASP A 633 36.04 15.04 -4.13
CA ASP A 633 35.68 15.92 -3.03
C ASP A 633 35.32 15.16 -1.75
N PHE A 634 34.38 14.22 -1.81
CA PHE A 634 33.99 13.51 -0.58
C PHE A 634 35.05 12.49 -0.15
N ILE A 635 35.90 11.98 -1.05
CA ILE A 635 37.07 11.16 -0.67
C ILE A 635 38.10 12.02 0.10
N ALA A 636 38.39 13.23 -0.40
CA ALA A 636 39.29 14.16 0.28
C ALA A 636 38.72 14.52 1.66
N LYS A 637 37.41 14.82 1.72
CA LYS A 637 36.73 15.10 3.00
C LYS A 637 36.73 13.89 3.93
N ALA A 638 36.52 12.67 3.43
CA ALA A 638 36.58 11.46 4.23
C ALA A 638 37.94 11.33 4.93
N ARG A 639 39.04 11.53 4.21
CA ARG A 639 40.39 11.50 4.80
C ARG A 639 40.59 12.60 5.84
N GLU A 640 40.12 13.82 5.59
CA GLU A 640 40.16 14.92 6.59
C GLU A 640 39.40 14.59 7.88
N MET A 641 38.31 13.81 7.77
CA MET A 641 37.49 13.38 8.90
C MET A 641 38.03 12.14 9.62
N ASP A 642 39.26 11.70 9.33
CA ASP A 642 39.79 10.42 9.80
C ASP A 642 38.83 9.26 9.46
N VAL A 643 38.43 9.16 8.19
CA VAL A 643 37.75 7.98 7.63
C VAL A 643 38.75 7.30 6.70
N SER A 644 39.01 6.02 6.93
CA SER A 644 39.92 5.24 6.09
C SER A 644 39.22 4.94 4.76
N VAL A 645 39.91 5.22 3.66
CA VAL A 645 39.43 4.97 2.30
C VAL A 645 40.28 3.87 1.70
N GLY A 646 39.65 2.89 1.03
CA GLY A 646 40.37 1.81 0.37
C GLY A 646 41.29 2.31 -0.75
N PRO A 647 42.26 1.48 -1.18
CA PRO A 647 43.23 1.84 -2.22
C PRO A 647 42.60 1.99 -3.63
N GLY A 648 41.31 1.70 -3.79
CA GLY A 648 40.58 1.70 -5.05
C GLY A 648 40.19 0.29 -5.46
N ARG A 649 39.03 0.17 -6.12
CA ARG A 649 38.49 -1.11 -6.59
C ARG A 649 38.00 -1.02 -8.02
N GLY A 650 37.82 -2.18 -8.65
CA GLY A 650 37.35 -2.26 -10.02
C GLY A 650 38.33 -1.63 -11.00
N SER A 651 37.80 -1.10 -12.10
CA SER A 651 38.60 -0.52 -13.17
C SER A 651 39.14 0.88 -12.86
N ALA A 652 38.57 1.60 -11.88
CA ALA A 652 39.00 2.95 -11.50
C ALA A 652 40.50 3.03 -11.15
N ALA A 653 41.08 1.95 -10.61
CA ALA A 653 42.51 1.85 -10.30
C ALA A 653 43.43 1.97 -11.53
N GLY A 654 42.91 1.83 -12.75
CA GLY A 654 43.67 2.00 -14.00
C GLY A 654 43.84 3.46 -14.45
N SER A 655 43.26 4.44 -13.76
CA SER A 655 43.36 5.86 -14.14
C SER A 655 44.43 6.61 -13.35
N ALA A 656 45.39 7.21 -14.07
CA ALA A 656 46.41 8.09 -13.50
C ALA A 656 45.78 9.40 -12.98
N VAL A 657 44.72 9.89 -13.63
CA VAL A 657 43.93 11.03 -13.14
C VAL A 657 43.30 10.70 -11.79
N ALA A 658 42.66 9.53 -11.65
CA ALA A 658 42.06 9.10 -10.38
C ALA A 658 43.12 8.97 -9.26
N TYR A 659 44.32 8.46 -9.57
CA TYR A 659 45.43 8.36 -8.63
C TYR A 659 45.93 9.75 -8.17
N CYS A 660 46.11 10.69 -9.10
CA CYS A 660 46.55 12.06 -8.79
C CYS A 660 45.54 12.81 -7.92
N LEU A 661 44.24 12.65 -8.20
CA LEU A 661 43.16 13.21 -7.40
C LEU A 661 43.00 12.53 -6.03
N GLY A 662 43.71 11.42 -5.80
CA GLY A 662 43.60 10.60 -4.60
C GLY A 662 42.29 9.80 -4.53
N ILE A 663 41.57 9.63 -5.64
CA ILE A 663 40.42 8.73 -5.71
C ILE A 663 40.88 7.29 -5.50
N THR A 664 42.01 6.93 -6.11
CA THR A 664 42.70 5.65 -5.92
C THR A 664 44.05 5.90 -5.26
N ASN A 665 44.64 4.84 -4.69
CA ASN A 665 45.94 4.89 -4.03
C ASN A 665 46.96 3.90 -4.65
N ILE A 666 46.63 3.32 -5.80
CA ILE A 666 47.51 2.42 -6.57
C ILE A 666 48.01 3.17 -7.79
N ASP A 667 49.33 3.17 -8.01
CA ASP A 667 49.95 3.82 -9.18
C ASP A 667 49.73 2.98 -10.46
N PRO A 668 48.90 3.42 -11.40
CA PRO A 668 48.58 2.64 -12.59
C PRO A 668 49.75 2.54 -13.56
N ILE A 669 50.67 3.50 -13.58
CA ILE A 669 51.82 3.50 -14.50
C ILE A 669 52.85 2.46 -14.03
N LYS A 670 53.11 2.41 -12.72
CA LYS A 670 54.03 1.42 -12.12
C LYS A 670 53.58 -0.03 -12.31
N TYR A 671 52.28 -0.29 -12.24
CA TYR A 671 51.71 -1.64 -12.34
C TYR A 671 51.14 -1.97 -13.72
N ASP A 672 51.39 -1.12 -14.73
CA ASP A 672 50.90 -1.28 -16.11
C ASP A 672 49.38 -1.52 -16.20
N LEU A 673 48.62 -0.74 -15.41
CA LEU A 673 47.17 -0.80 -15.40
C LEU A 673 46.59 0.06 -16.53
N LEU A 674 45.64 -0.53 -17.27
CA LEU A 674 45.08 0.06 -18.48
C LEU A 674 43.92 1.03 -18.17
N PHE A 675 44.02 2.25 -18.67
CA PHE A 675 42.96 3.27 -18.54
C PHE A 675 41.73 2.93 -19.39
N GLU A 676 41.94 2.34 -20.56
CA GLU A 676 40.89 2.02 -21.54
C GLU A 676 39.92 0.96 -21.03
N ARG A 677 40.35 0.18 -20.03
CA ARG A 677 39.49 -0.75 -19.30
C ARG A 677 38.52 -0.03 -18.37
N PHE A 678 38.88 1.16 -17.91
CA PHE A 678 38.04 2.03 -17.09
C PHE A 678 37.14 2.90 -17.95
N LEU A 679 37.72 3.68 -18.86
CA LEU A 679 37.00 4.58 -19.74
C LEU A 679 37.46 4.34 -21.17
N ASN A 680 36.58 3.79 -22.00
CA ASN A 680 36.92 3.48 -23.39
C ASN A 680 36.73 4.72 -24.27
N PRO A 681 37.76 5.20 -24.99
CA PRO A 681 37.66 6.39 -25.83
C PRO A 681 36.71 6.22 -27.03
N ASP A 682 36.52 5.00 -27.52
CA ASP A 682 35.65 4.70 -28.67
C ASP A 682 34.18 4.48 -28.27
N ARG A 683 33.89 4.39 -26.97
CA ARG A 683 32.54 4.16 -26.44
C ARG A 683 32.29 5.04 -25.23
N VAL A 684 31.44 6.06 -25.42
CA VAL A 684 30.92 6.85 -24.31
C VAL A 684 30.02 5.96 -23.46
N SER A 685 30.54 5.54 -22.30
CA SER A 685 29.80 4.87 -21.25
C SER A 685 30.16 5.49 -19.93
N MET A 686 29.17 5.56 -19.03
CA MET A 686 29.38 6.08 -17.70
C MET A 686 30.41 5.24 -16.93
N PRO A 687 31.46 5.87 -16.37
CA PRO A 687 32.41 5.17 -15.51
C PRO A 687 31.78 4.84 -14.15
N ASP A 688 32.07 3.66 -13.63
CA ASP A 688 31.63 3.21 -12.30
C ASP A 688 32.80 3.31 -11.32
N ILE A 689 32.73 4.28 -10.39
CA ILE A 689 33.73 4.47 -9.34
C ILE A 689 33.14 4.06 -7.99
N ASP A 690 33.36 2.79 -7.66
CA ASP A 690 33.03 2.22 -6.36
C ASP A 690 34.07 2.58 -5.30
N ILE A 691 33.64 2.93 -4.09
CA ILE A 691 34.55 3.42 -3.03
C ILE A 691 34.30 2.66 -1.72
N ASP A 692 35.39 2.17 -1.14
CA ASP A 692 35.39 1.48 0.14
C ASP A 692 35.76 2.46 1.25
N PHE A 693 34.92 2.54 2.28
CA PHE A 693 35.18 3.24 3.53
C PHE A 693 35.28 2.26 4.68
N ASP A 694 35.93 2.64 5.78
CA ASP A 694 35.77 1.91 7.03
C ASP A 694 34.30 1.92 7.48
N ASP A 695 33.85 0.80 8.04
CA ASP A 695 32.43 0.55 8.32
C ASP A 695 31.85 1.57 9.32
N GLU A 696 32.67 2.04 10.26
CA GLU A 696 32.29 3.03 11.28
C GLU A 696 32.23 4.46 10.72
N GLY A 697 33.13 4.80 9.80
CA GLY A 697 33.28 6.13 9.21
C GLY A 697 32.32 6.43 8.06
N ARG A 698 31.78 5.40 7.40
CA ARG A 698 30.88 5.51 6.25
C ARG A 698 29.69 6.45 6.48
N GLY A 699 29.06 6.38 7.65
CA GLY A 699 27.92 7.24 8.00
C GLY A 699 28.26 8.73 7.96
N ARG A 700 29.47 9.10 8.42
CA ARG A 700 29.93 10.50 8.43
C ARG A 700 30.15 11.04 7.03
N VAL A 701 30.61 10.20 6.09
CA VAL A 701 30.75 10.58 4.68
C VAL A 701 29.38 10.79 4.03
N MET A 702 28.40 9.94 4.35
CA MET A 702 27.02 10.12 3.91
C MET A 702 26.45 11.45 4.41
N ASP A 703 26.62 11.76 5.70
CA ASP A 703 26.15 13.01 6.30
C ASP A 703 26.77 14.24 5.63
N TYR A 704 28.06 14.18 5.27
CA TYR A 704 28.71 15.23 4.50
C TYR A 704 28.07 15.43 3.13
N VAL A 705 27.83 14.35 2.39
CA VAL A 705 27.18 14.42 1.07
C VAL A 705 25.76 15.00 1.18
N ILE A 706 25.00 14.59 2.19
CA ILE A 706 23.66 15.13 2.48
C ILE A 706 23.72 16.63 2.81
N GLN A 707 24.71 17.07 3.60
CA GLN A 707 24.88 18.48 3.95
C GLN A 707 25.31 19.33 2.76
N LYS A 708 26.17 18.79 1.88
CA LYS A 708 26.69 19.50 0.72
C LYS A 708 25.64 19.68 -0.39
N TYR A 709 24.95 18.61 -0.77
CA TYR A 709 23.97 18.65 -1.87
C TYR A 709 22.53 18.91 -1.41
N GLY A 710 22.27 18.78 -0.10
CA GLY A 710 20.94 18.95 0.48
C GLY A 710 20.13 17.64 0.52
N LYS A 711 19.30 17.51 1.56
CA LYS A 711 18.47 16.33 1.81
C LYS A 711 17.53 15.97 0.66
N SER A 712 17.06 16.95 -0.10
CA SER A 712 16.16 16.74 -1.23
C SER A 712 16.86 16.21 -2.49
N GLN A 713 18.19 16.25 -2.56
CA GLN A 713 18.97 15.82 -3.73
C GLN A 713 19.67 14.47 -3.52
N VAL A 714 19.71 13.99 -2.27
CA VAL A 714 20.38 12.75 -1.90
C VAL A 714 19.34 11.74 -1.43
N ALA A 715 19.37 10.55 -2.02
CA ALA A 715 18.48 9.46 -1.63
C ALA A 715 19.21 8.12 -1.61
N GLN A 716 18.70 7.17 -0.84
CA GLN A 716 19.11 5.78 -0.92
C GLN A 716 18.27 5.02 -1.94
N ILE A 717 18.74 3.85 -2.36
CA ILE A 717 18.00 3.00 -3.31
C ILE A 717 17.11 2.02 -2.56
N ILE A 718 15.85 1.85 -2.95
CA ILE A 718 14.97 0.82 -2.37
C ILE A 718 15.40 -0.58 -2.82
N THR A 719 15.17 -1.57 -1.97
CA THR A 719 15.26 -2.98 -2.33
C THR A 719 13.90 -3.65 -2.18
N TYR A 720 13.60 -4.56 -3.10
CA TYR A 720 12.35 -5.32 -3.09
C TYR A 720 12.59 -6.76 -2.65
N GLY A 721 12.08 -7.12 -1.48
CA GLY A 721 12.11 -8.49 -0.99
C GLY A 721 10.97 -9.30 -1.63
N LYS A 722 11.31 -10.13 -2.62
CA LYS A 722 10.36 -11.09 -3.21
C LYS A 722 10.26 -12.35 -2.36
N MET A 723 9.11 -13.02 -2.41
CA MET A 723 8.91 -14.34 -1.82
C MET A 723 9.75 -15.37 -2.59
N ALA A 724 10.94 -15.69 -2.08
CA ALA A 724 11.76 -16.79 -2.58
C ALA A 724 11.09 -18.14 -2.29
N THR A 725 11.47 -19.19 -3.02
CA THR A 725 10.86 -20.53 -2.97
C THR A 725 10.62 -21.05 -1.55
N LYS A 726 11.65 -21.00 -0.69
CA LYS A 726 11.56 -21.49 0.70
C LYS A 726 10.65 -20.63 1.58
N SER A 727 10.70 -19.31 1.43
CA SER A 727 9.81 -18.41 2.17
C SER A 727 8.36 -18.53 1.70
N ALA A 728 8.13 -18.71 0.39
CA ALA A 728 6.79 -18.92 -0.14
C ALA A 728 6.14 -20.16 0.46
N ILE A 729 6.86 -21.29 0.49
CA ILE A 729 6.38 -22.53 1.12
C ILE A 729 6.06 -22.30 2.61
N ARG A 730 6.96 -21.64 3.36
CA ARG A 730 6.77 -21.43 4.81
C ARG A 730 5.63 -20.46 5.13
N ASP A 731 5.47 -19.41 4.35
CA ASP A 731 4.39 -18.43 4.57
C ASP A 731 3.03 -19.03 4.20
N THR A 732 2.94 -19.75 3.08
CA THR A 732 1.74 -20.51 2.71
C THR A 732 1.40 -21.55 3.77
N ALA A 733 2.39 -22.33 4.23
CA ALA A 733 2.20 -23.34 5.27
C ALA A 733 1.65 -22.73 6.57
N ARG A 734 2.13 -21.55 6.97
CA ARG A 734 1.66 -20.85 8.17
C ARG A 734 0.18 -20.48 8.06
N VAL A 735 -0.25 -19.97 6.90
CA VAL A 735 -1.63 -19.55 6.65
C VAL A 735 -2.59 -20.73 6.57
N LEU A 736 -2.15 -21.82 5.93
CA LEU A 736 -2.91 -23.08 5.80
C LEU A 736 -2.88 -23.94 7.07
N ASP A 737 -2.19 -23.50 8.13
CA ASP A 737 -2.03 -24.20 9.40
C ASP A 737 -1.34 -25.59 9.28
N LEU A 738 -0.44 -25.72 8.30
CA LEU A 738 0.42 -26.90 8.17
C LEU A 738 1.42 -26.93 9.34
N PRO A 739 1.62 -28.08 10.01
CA PRO A 739 2.55 -28.18 11.14
C PRO A 739 3.97 -27.68 10.80
N LEU A 740 4.56 -26.89 11.71
CA LEU A 740 5.87 -26.24 11.48
C LEU A 740 6.99 -27.21 11.09
N PHE A 741 6.99 -28.42 11.67
CA PHE A 741 8.00 -29.44 11.35
C PHE A 741 7.87 -29.93 9.90
N GLU A 742 6.65 -30.02 9.38
CA GLU A 742 6.36 -30.45 8.02
C GLU A 742 6.69 -29.34 7.03
N ALA A 743 6.31 -28.10 7.35
CA ALA A 743 6.69 -26.92 6.58
C ALA A 743 8.22 -26.78 6.44
N ASP A 744 8.97 -26.99 7.52
CA ASP A 744 10.43 -26.93 7.47
C ASP A 744 11.05 -28.11 6.70
N ARG A 745 10.48 -29.31 6.80
CA ARG A 745 10.89 -30.46 5.98
C ARG A 745 10.73 -30.15 4.50
N ILE A 746 9.57 -29.67 4.07
CA ILE A 746 9.29 -29.34 2.66
C ILE A 746 10.26 -28.23 2.18
N ALA A 747 10.46 -27.17 2.97
CA ALA A 747 11.37 -26.09 2.61
C ALA A 747 12.85 -26.56 2.48
N LYS A 748 13.27 -27.61 3.21
CA LYS A 748 14.62 -28.20 3.12
C LYS A 748 14.82 -29.12 1.91
N LEU A 749 13.75 -29.56 1.25
CA LEU A 749 13.84 -30.29 -0.02
C LEU A 749 14.31 -29.37 -1.16
N ILE A 750 14.06 -28.07 -1.05
CA ILE A 750 14.55 -27.07 -2.00
C ILE A 750 16.08 -26.95 -1.90
N PRO A 751 16.81 -26.93 -3.05
CA PRO A 751 18.26 -26.73 -3.07
C PRO A 751 18.75 -25.55 -2.24
N GLY A 752 19.98 -25.62 -1.75
CA GLY A 752 20.60 -24.54 -0.98
C GLY A 752 20.72 -23.27 -1.81
N MET A 753 21.20 -23.43 -3.05
CA MET A 753 21.30 -22.38 -4.06
C MET A 753 20.43 -22.79 -5.25
N MET A 754 19.45 -21.95 -5.60
CA MET A 754 18.57 -22.21 -6.73
C MET A 754 19.36 -22.05 -8.04
N PRO A 755 19.27 -23.01 -8.98
CA PRO A 755 19.85 -22.84 -10.30
C PRO A 755 19.24 -21.62 -11.01
N SER A 756 20.04 -20.94 -11.83
CA SER A 756 19.58 -19.75 -12.56
C SER A 756 18.38 -20.09 -13.46
N LYS A 757 17.34 -19.25 -13.45
CA LYS A 757 16.08 -19.42 -14.19
C LYS A 757 15.22 -20.63 -13.75
N TRP A 758 15.48 -21.20 -12.58
CA TRP A 758 14.61 -22.20 -11.97
C TRP A 758 13.79 -21.62 -10.83
N ASN A 759 12.57 -22.11 -10.70
CA ASN A 759 11.59 -21.72 -9.70
C ASN A 759 10.68 -22.93 -9.41
N LEU A 760 9.77 -22.81 -8.44
CA LEU A 760 8.88 -23.89 -8.03
C LEU A 760 7.99 -24.35 -9.18
N ALA A 761 7.42 -23.41 -9.96
CA ALA A 761 6.57 -23.73 -11.09
C ALA A 761 7.28 -24.60 -12.15
N ARG A 762 8.53 -24.27 -12.44
CA ARG A 762 9.34 -24.99 -13.42
C ARG A 762 9.76 -26.39 -12.93
N PHE A 763 10.09 -26.54 -11.64
CA PHE A 763 10.35 -27.86 -11.06
C PHE A 763 9.14 -28.79 -11.15
N LEU A 764 7.93 -28.25 -11.07
CA LEU A 764 6.70 -29.03 -11.10
C LEU A 764 6.17 -29.30 -12.52
N ALA A 765 6.58 -28.50 -13.51
CA ALA A 765 6.06 -28.57 -14.87
C ALA A 765 7.00 -29.26 -15.88
N GLU A 766 8.32 -29.16 -15.70
CA GLU A 766 9.31 -29.72 -16.64
C GLU A 766 9.54 -31.21 -16.41
N ASP A 767 9.99 -31.91 -17.46
CA ASP A 767 10.32 -33.34 -17.40
C ASP A 767 11.48 -33.64 -16.43
N GLU A 768 11.44 -34.82 -15.79
CA GLU A 768 12.47 -35.27 -14.82
C GLU A 768 13.89 -35.18 -15.39
N GLY A 769 14.07 -35.43 -16.70
CA GLY A 769 15.36 -35.37 -17.37
C GLY A 769 15.98 -33.97 -17.39
N GLU A 770 15.17 -32.92 -17.54
CA GLU A 770 15.63 -31.53 -17.52
C GLU A 770 15.91 -31.06 -16.08
N VAL A 771 15.08 -31.46 -15.12
CA VAL A 771 15.31 -31.21 -13.69
C VAL A 771 16.64 -31.82 -13.23
N LYS A 772 16.94 -33.05 -13.68
CA LYS A 772 18.18 -33.75 -13.35
C LYS A 772 19.42 -33.05 -13.90
N LYS A 773 19.34 -32.42 -15.07
CA LYS A 773 20.48 -31.68 -15.66
C LYS A 773 20.82 -30.41 -14.88
N ALA A 774 19.84 -29.80 -14.21
CA ALA A 774 20.01 -28.55 -13.49
C ALA A 774 20.53 -28.71 -12.07
N LEU A 775 20.49 -29.92 -11.50
CA LEU A 775 20.75 -30.19 -10.09
C LEU A 775 21.86 -31.22 -9.91
N ARG A 776 22.53 -31.19 -8.75
CA ARG A 776 23.42 -32.29 -8.33
C ARG A 776 22.58 -33.52 -7.97
N SER A 777 23.17 -34.72 -8.02
CA SER A 777 22.43 -35.97 -7.78
C SER A 777 21.65 -35.97 -6.45
N GLU A 778 22.27 -35.53 -5.35
CA GLU A 778 21.63 -35.45 -4.02
C GLU A 778 20.54 -34.36 -3.91
N GLU A 779 20.62 -33.33 -4.75
CA GLU A 779 19.60 -32.28 -4.83
C GLU A 779 18.41 -32.75 -5.66
N PHE A 780 18.69 -33.51 -6.73
CA PHE A 780 17.66 -34.10 -7.59
C PHE A 780 16.76 -35.06 -6.81
N ASP A 781 17.32 -35.94 -5.98
CA ASP A 781 16.51 -36.89 -5.20
C ASP A 781 15.54 -36.17 -4.24
N ARG A 782 15.99 -35.06 -3.62
CA ARG A 782 15.15 -34.21 -2.75
C ARG A 782 14.05 -33.47 -3.53
N VAL A 783 14.37 -32.95 -4.70
CA VAL A 783 13.38 -32.27 -5.56
C VAL A 783 12.38 -33.27 -6.14
N LYS A 784 12.79 -34.51 -6.41
CA LYS A 784 11.87 -35.58 -6.81
C LYS A 784 10.86 -35.90 -5.71
N GLU A 785 11.30 -35.95 -4.45
CA GLU A 785 10.40 -36.07 -3.30
C GLU A 785 9.42 -34.88 -3.20
N LEU A 786 9.90 -33.65 -3.42
CA LEU A 786 9.05 -32.46 -3.45
C LEU A 786 7.95 -32.56 -4.52
N ILE A 787 8.30 -32.98 -5.74
CA ILE A 787 7.35 -33.16 -6.85
C ILE A 787 6.30 -34.22 -6.49
N ALA A 788 6.71 -35.31 -5.84
CA ALA A 788 5.77 -36.33 -5.38
C ALA A 788 4.76 -35.76 -4.36
N ILE A 789 5.23 -35.05 -3.34
CA ILE A 789 4.37 -34.40 -2.33
C ILE A 789 3.43 -33.38 -2.99
N ALA A 790 3.92 -32.61 -3.97
CA ALA A 790 3.12 -31.61 -4.68
C ALA A 790 1.94 -32.20 -5.47
N ASN A 791 2.00 -33.49 -5.82
CA ASN A 791 0.94 -34.21 -6.53
C ASN A 791 -0.03 -34.91 -5.57
N ASP A 792 0.27 -34.97 -4.28
CA ASP A 792 -0.63 -35.53 -3.27
C ASP A 792 -1.82 -34.59 -3.02
N LYS A 793 -2.99 -35.18 -2.77
CA LYS A 793 -4.22 -34.43 -2.42
C LYS A 793 -4.35 -34.19 -0.91
N ASN A 794 -3.25 -33.82 -0.27
CA ASN A 794 -3.19 -33.48 1.15
C ASN A 794 -2.77 -32.01 1.34
N LEU A 795 -2.78 -31.54 2.59
CA LEU A 795 -2.46 -30.15 2.93
C LEU A 795 -1.03 -29.75 2.50
N ALA A 796 -0.07 -30.68 2.52
CA ALA A 796 1.29 -30.44 2.06
C ALA A 796 1.36 -30.24 0.54
N GLY A 797 0.66 -31.07 -0.24
CA GLY A 797 0.53 -30.90 -1.68
C GLY A 797 -0.15 -29.58 -2.06
N GLU A 798 -1.26 -29.25 -1.40
CA GLU A 798 -1.93 -27.96 -1.56
C GLU A 798 -1.02 -26.78 -1.23
N THR A 799 -0.28 -26.86 -0.12
CA THR A 799 0.71 -25.83 0.27
C THR A 799 1.73 -25.58 -0.83
N ILE A 800 2.27 -26.63 -1.46
CA ILE A 800 3.24 -26.48 -2.55
C ILE A 800 2.59 -25.87 -3.80
N GLN A 801 1.37 -26.31 -4.15
CA GLN A 801 0.65 -25.78 -5.32
C GLN A 801 0.27 -24.31 -5.18
N GLN A 802 -0.11 -23.86 -3.97
CA GLN A 802 -0.39 -22.45 -3.70
C GLN A 802 0.91 -21.63 -3.61
N ALA A 803 1.95 -22.15 -2.97
CA ALA A 803 3.27 -21.51 -2.89
C ALA A 803 3.89 -21.28 -4.28
N LYS A 804 3.58 -22.14 -5.26
CA LYS A 804 3.99 -22.00 -6.67
C LYS A 804 3.49 -20.68 -7.29
N ILE A 805 2.27 -20.27 -6.96
CA ILE A 805 1.66 -19.03 -7.48
C ILE A 805 2.17 -17.81 -6.70
N LEU A 806 2.41 -17.96 -5.39
CA LEU A 806 2.90 -16.87 -4.53
C LEU A 806 4.39 -16.56 -4.71
N GLU A 807 5.18 -17.52 -5.18
CA GLU A 807 6.60 -17.32 -5.45
C GLU A 807 6.83 -16.14 -6.41
N GLY A 808 7.71 -15.22 -6.02
CA GLY A 808 7.99 -14.00 -6.77
C GLY A 808 7.12 -12.79 -6.41
N SER A 809 6.03 -12.98 -5.66
CA SER A 809 5.22 -11.88 -5.11
C SER A 809 6.06 -10.99 -4.18
N MET A 810 5.75 -9.70 -4.11
CA MET A 810 6.46 -8.78 -3.21
C MET A 810 6.04 -9.01 -1.76
N ARG A 811 7.04 -9.20 -0.90
CA ARG A 811 6.85 -9.42 0.55
C ARG A 811 7.10 -8.17 1.37
N ASN A 812 8.15 -7.44 1.07
CA ASN A 812 8.51 -6.21 1.78
C ASN A 812 9.41 -5.31 0.93
N THR A 813 9.58 -4.09 1.43
CA THR A 813 10.57 -3.14 0.96
C THR A 813 11.70 -3.00 1.99
N GLY A 814 12.91 -2.81 1.51
CA GLY A 814 14.11 -2.53 2.29
C GLY A 814 14.93 -1.40 1.66
N ILE A 815 16.11 -1.15 2.21
CA ILE A 815 17.03 -0.12 1.73
C ILE A 815 18.31 -0.80 1.26
N HIS A 816 18.85 -0.36 0.12
CA HIS A 816 20.11 -0.88 -0.41
C HIS A 816 21.24 -0.51 0.56
N ALA A 817 22.10 -1.49 0.87
CA ALA A 817 23.12 -1.30 1.90
C ALA A 817 24.09 -0.17 1.55
N CYS A 818 24.48 -0.03 0.27
CA CYS A 818 25.57 0.84 -0.17
C CYS A 818 25.17 1.95 -1.14
N GLY A 819 23.99 1.85 -1.76
CA GLY A 819 23.67 2.61 -2.96
C GLY A 819 23.07 3.97 -2.63
N VAL A 820 23.73 5.02 -3.10
CA VAL A 820 23.35 6.42 -2.93
C VAL A 820 23.09 7.03 -4.29
N ILE A 821 22.02 7.80 -4.39
CA ILE A 821 21.67 8.60 -5.54
C ILE A 821 21.91 10.06 -5.21
N ILE A 822 22.56 10.77 -6.13
CA ILE A 822 22.70 12.23 -6.07
C ILE A 822 22.10 12.80 -7.35
N THR A 823 21.15 13.72 -7.22
CA THR A 823 20.48 14.37 -8.36
C THR A 823 20.86 15.86 -8.47
N PRO A 824 20.75 16.47 -9.67
CA PRO A 824 21.08 17.90 -9.87
C PRO A 824 20.11 18.88 -9.21
N SER A 825 18.90 18.45 -8.88
CA SER A 825 17.92 19.20 -8.10
C SER A 825 17.08 18.23 -7.28
N ASP A 826 16.01 18.71 -6.63
CA ASP A 826 15.08 17.87 -5.86
C ASP A 826 14.72 16.57 -6.61
N ILE A 827 15.07 15.43 -6.00
CA ILE A 827 14.93 14.10 -6.56
C ILE A 827 13.49 13.79 -6.99
N THR A 828 12.52 14.37 -6.28
CA THR A 828 11.10 14.16 -6.54
C THR A 828 10.63 14.75 -7.87
N ASN A 829 11.44 15.60 -8.52
CA ASN A 829 11.23 16.07 -9.90
C ASN A 829 11.51 14.98 -10.94
N PHE A 830 12.29 13.95 -10.58
CA PHE A 830 12.76 12.93 -11.52
C PHE A 830 12.13 11.57 -11.26
N VAL A 831 12.08 11.15 -10.00
CA VAL A 831 11.60 9.84 -9.59
C VAL A 831 10.73 9.92 -8.33
N PRO A 832 9.76 8.99 -8.16
CA PRO A 832 9.01 8.86 -6.92
C PRO A 832 9.92 8.42 -5.76
N VAL A 833 9.65 8.93 -4.55
CA VAL A 833 10.41 8.59 -3.33
C VAL A 833 9.51 8.15 -2.17
N THR A 834 10.12 7.58 -1.15
CA THR A 834 9.55 7.26 0.16
C THR A 834 10.53 7.68 1.25
N THR A 835 10.10 7.72 2.51
CA THR A 835 11.00 7.86 3.66
C THR A 835 11.55 6.50 4.09
N ALA A 836 12.76 6.49 4.63
CA ALA A 836 13.30 5.36 5.36
C ALA A 836 12.55 5.18 6.69
N LYS A 837 12.47 3.95 7.20
CA LYS A 837 11.75 3.66 8.46
C LYS A 837 12.39 4.31 9.69
N ASP A 838 13.72 4.41 9.67
CA ASP A 838 14.53 4.82 10.81
C ASP A 838 15.25 6.17 10.58
N SER A 839 14.98 6.85 9.46
CA SER A 839 15.58 8.15 9.14
C SER A 839 14.73 8.99 8.21
N ASP A 840 14.93 10.31 8.25
CA ASP A 840 14.27 11.27 7.35
C ASP A 840 14.90 11.28 5.93
N LEU A 841 15.74 10.30 5.60
CA LEU A 841 16.35 10.23 4.28
C LEU A 841 15.35 9.71 3.26
N TYR A 842 15.40 10.33 2.08
CA TYR A 842 14.64 9.85 0.95
C TYR A 842 15.21 8.53 0.45
N VAL A 843 14.31 7.66 0.03
CA VAL A 843 14.61 6.40 -0.63
C VAL A 843 13.85 6.41 -1.95
N THR A 844 14.52 6.15 -3.06
CA THR A 844 13.87 6.07 -4.37
C THR A 844 12.86 4.93 -4.38
N GLN A 845 11.67 5.10 -4.96
CA GLN A 845 10.77 3.97 -5.23
C GLN A 845 11.24 3.13 -6.44
N PHE A 846 12.37 3.46 -7.06
CA PHE A 846 13.00 2.68 -8.12
C PHE A 846 14.19 1.91 -7.57
N ASP A 847 14.23 0.61 -7.81
CA ASP A 847 15.32 -0.26 -7.34
C ASP A 847 16.55 -0.18 -8.25
N ASN A 848 17.64 -0.79 -7.79
CA ASN A 848 18.93 -0.77 -8.48
C ASN A 848 18.85 -1.24 -9.95
N SER A 849 17.93 -2.16 -10.28
CA SER A 849 17.81 -2.68 -11.64
C SER A 849 17.32 -1.65 -12.68
N VAL A 850 16.70 -0.56 -12.22
CA VAL A 850 16.12 0.47 -13.10
C VAL A 850 16.64 1.88 -12.81
N ALA A 851 17.25 2.12 -11.65
CA ALA A 851 17.73 3.44 -11.23
C ALA A 851 18.64 4.12 -12.27
N GLU A 852 19.65 3.41 -12.75
CA GLU A 852 20.58 3.92 -13.78
C GLU A 852 19.86 4.18 -15.12
N SER A 853 18.97 3.27 -15.53
CA SER A 853 18.18 3.42 -16.75
C SER A 853 17.16 4.57 -16.67
N ALA A 854 16.75 4.96 -15.46
CA ALA A 854 15.95 6.14 -15.19
C ALA A 854 16.79 7.44 -15.15
N GLY A 855 18.09 7.35 -15.42
CA GLY A 855 19.02 8.47 -15.46
C GLY A 855 19.54 8.91 -14.09
N LEU A 856 19.47 8.07 -13.06
CA LEU A 856 19.99 8.42 -11.73
C LEU A 856 21.48 8.06 -11.64
N LEU A 857 22.31 9.03 -11.22
CA LEU A 857 23.70 8.77 -10.85
C LEU A 857 23.71 7.96 -9.55
N LYS A 858 24.15 6.71 -9.66
CA LYS A 858 24.39 5.81 -8.54
C LYS A 858 25.84 5.89 -8.09
N MET A 859 26.05 5.92 -6.78
CA MET A 859 27.35 5.76 -6.15
C MET A 859 27.25 4.73 -5.03
N ASP A 860 28.12 3.73 -5.02
CA ASP A 860 28.16 2.76 -3.93
C ASP A 860 29.18 3.17 -2.87
N PHE A 861 28.68 3.48 -1.67
CA PHE A 861 29.48 3.76 -0.49
C PHE A 861 29.55 2.48 0.33
N LEU A 862 30.60 1.69 0.15
CA LEU A 862 30.73 0.39 0.82
C LEU A 862 31.40 0.55 2.18
N GLY A 863 30.85 -0.12 3.19
CA GLY A 863 31.54 -0.32 4.48
C GLY A 863 32.36 -1.60 4.42
N LEU A 864 33.69 -1.48 4.53
CA LEU A 864 34.60 -2.61 4.52
C LEU A 864 35.19 -2.83 5.90
N LYS A 865 34.80 -3.92 6.57
CA LYS A 865 35.30 -4.31 7.90
C LYS A 865 36.83 -4.43 7.95
N THR A 866 37.47 -4.82 6.85
CA THR A 866 38.93 -4.90 6.74
C THR A 866 39.61 -3.55 7.00
N LEU A 867 39.04 -2.45 6.49
CA LEU A 867 39.61 -1.11 6.72
C LEU A 867 39.49 -0.71 8.19
N THR A 868 38.36 -1.00 8.83
CA THR A 868 38.18 -0.82 10.28
C THR A 868 39.21 -1.62 11.07
N LEU A 869 39.41 -2.90 10.73
CA LEU A 869 40.38 -3.78 11.39
C LEU A 869 41.83 -3.26 11.26
N ILE A 870 42.23 -2.81 10.07
CA ILE A 870 43.57 -2.23 9.85
C ILE A 870 43.73 -0.97 10.70
N LYS A 871 42.74 -0.07 10.66
CA LYS A 871 42.75 1.19 11.42
C LYS A 871 42.87 0.96 12.93
N ASP A 872 42.09 0.02 13.47
CA ASP A 872 42.14 -0.33 14.88
C ASP A 872 43.47 -0.99 15.26
N THR A 873 44.02 -1.83 14.38
CA THR A 873 45.34 -2.44 14.59
C THR A 873 46.43 -1.38 14.70
N VAL A 874 46.46 -0.41 13.78
CA VAL A 874 47.41 0.73 13.83
C VAL A 874 47.25 1.54 15.11
N LYS A 875 46.01 1.86 15.50
CA LYS A 875 45.72 2.58 16.76
C LYS A 875 46.22 1.82 17.99
N LEU A 876 46.02 0.50 18.04
CA LEU A 876 46.46 -0.34 19.16
C LEU A 876 47.99 -0.48 19.22
N VAL A 877 48.66 -0.59 18.08
CA VAL A 877 50.13 -0.61 18.00
C VAL A 877 50.70 0.72 18.49
N LYS A 878 50.15 1.85 18.03
CA LYS A 878 50.54 3.18 18.51
C LYS A 878 50.32 3.32 20.01
N TYR A 879 49.18 2.87 20.52
CA TYR A 879 48.89 2.91 21.96
C TYR A 879 49.85 2.06 22.80
N ARG A 880 50.20 0.85 22.35
CA ARG A 880 51.04 -0.09 23.12
C ARG A 880 52.53 0.14 22.99
N LEU A 881 52.99 0.45 21.77
CA LEU A 881 54.41 0.49 21.41
C LEU A 881 54.90 1.90 21.08
N ASN A 882 53.99 2.89 20.99
CA ASN A 882 54.29 4.27 20.58
C ASN A 882 54.98 4.35 19.20
N ILE A 883 54.63 3.42 18.31
CA ILE A 883 55.07 3.39 16.91
C ILE A 883 53.94 3.90 16.05
N ASP A 884 54.19 4.92 15.23
CA ASP A 884 53.25 5.40 14.23
C ASP A 884 53.43 4.60 12.95
N LEU A 885 52.38 3.88 12.54
CA LEU A 885 52.38 3.08 11.33
C LEU A 885 51.47 3.74 10.29
N ASP A 886 51.98 3.90 9.07
CA ASP A 886 51.20 4.37 7.93
C ASP A 886 51.00 3.22 6.93
N PRO A 887 49.78 2.63 6.87
CA PRO A 887 49.47 1.54 5.95
C PRO A 887 49.75 1.82 4.47
N ASP A 888 49.67 3.09 4.05
CA ASP A 888 49.85 3.48 2.65
C ASP A 888 51.33 3.43 2.21
N THR A 889 52.26 3.29 3.17
CA THR A 889 53.71 3.33 2.95
C THR A 889 54.41 2.01 3.21
N PHE A 890 53.66 0.95 3.55
CA PHE A 890 54.26 -0.35 3.85
C PHE A 890 54.99 -0.94 2.62
N PRO A 891 56.18 -1.53 2.82
CA PRO A 891 56.91 -2.19 1.75
C PRO A 891 56.13 -3.42 1.25
N ILE A 892 56.08 -3.59 -0.06
CA ILE A 892 55.35 -4.69 -0.72
C ILE A 892 56.19 -5.97 -0.81
N ASP A 893 57.46 -5.92 -0.40
CA ASP A 893 58.45 -6.99 -0.50
C ASP A 893 58.90 -7.52 0.87
N ASP A 894 58.07 -7.33 1.91
CA ASP A 894 58.34 -7.81 3.25
C ASP A 894 58.36 -9.34 3.35
N LYS A 895 59.53 -9.90 3.69
CA LYS A 895 59.76 -11.36 3.68
C LYS A 895 58.92 -12.08 4.73
N GLU A 896 58.82 -11.54 5.95
CA GLU A 896 58.08 -12.20 7.04
C GLU A 896 56.59 -12.32 6.71
N THR A 897 56.03 -11.32 6.02
CA THR A 897 54.66 -11.37 5.48
C THR A 897 54.51 -12.51 4.48
N TYR A 898 55.42 -12.67 3.51
CA TYR A 898 55.34 -13.78 2.54
C TYR A 898 55.51 -15.16 3.18
N GLU A 899 56.38 -15.29 4.18
CA GLU A 899 56.56 -16.55 4.91
C GLU A 899 55.27 -17.00 5.63
N LEU A 900 54.45 -16.06 6.12
CA LEU A 900 53.13 -16.35 6.68
C LEU A 900 52.18 -16.98 5.65
N PHE A 901 52.17 -16.45 4.41
CA PHE A 901 51.39 -17.02 3.31
C PHE A 901 51.88 -18.42 2.91
N GLN A 902 53.20 -18.63 2.84
CA GLN A 902 53.80 -19.94 2.54
C GLN A 902 53.46 -21.01 3.60
N ARG A 903 53.32 -20.60 4.87
CA ARG A 903 52.81 -21.49 5.94
C ARG A 903 51.29 -21.68 5.90
N GLY A 904 50.57 -20.97 5.03
CA GLY A 904 49.12 -20.94 4.93
C GLY A 904 48.42 -20.52 6.21
N GLU A 905 49.06 -19.66 7.00
CA GLU A 905 48.57 -19.13 8.28
C GLU A 905 47.67 -17.89 8.06
N THR A 906 46.79 -17.92 7.06
CA THR A 906 46.02 -16.76 6.57
C THR A 906 44.65 -16.58 7.23
N VAL A 907 44.46 -17.10 8.45
CA VAL A 907 43.22 -16.88 9.22
C VAL A 907 43.14 -15.41 9.61
N GLY A 908 42.05 -14.72 9.22
CA GLY A 908 41.91 -13.28 9.45
C GLY A 908 42.61 -12.39 8.41
N VAL A 909 43.18 -12.98 7.35
CA VAL A 909 43.81 -12.24 6.25
C VAL A 909 42.81 -12.12 5.10
N PHE A 910 42.39 -10.88 4.82
CA PHE A 910 41.40 -10.55 3.81
C PHE A 910 41.63 -11.25 2.46
N GLN A 911 40.58 -11.83 1.87
CA GLN A 911 40.57 -12.66 0.65
C GLN A 911 41.24 -14.04 0.71
N TYR A 912 42.09 -14.34 1.69
CA TYR A 912 42.88 -15.59 1.73
C TYR A 912 42.48 -16.57 2.84
N GLU A 913 41.33 -16.38 3.49
CA GLU A 913 40.91 -17.18 4.65
C GLU A 913 40.36 -18.58 4.31
N SER A 914 39.93 -18.81 3.07
CA SER A 914 39.23 -20.05 2.73
C SER A 914 40.16 -21.28 2.83
N PRO A 915 39.69 -22.45 3.30
CA PRO A 915 40.53 -23.64 3.42
C PRO A 915 41.16 -24.09 2.10
N GLY A 916 40.44 -23.89 0.98
CA GLY A 916 40.96 -24.18 -0.36
C GLY A 916 42.12 -23.25 -0.74
N MET A 917 42.00 -21.95 -0.45
CA MET A 917 43.07 -20.98 -0.71
C MET A 917 44.28 -21.19 0.19
N GLN A 918 44.07 -21.47 1.48
CA GLN A 918 45.14 -21.82 2.43
C GLN A 918 45.97 -23.00 1.94
N LYS A 919 45.31 -24.04 1.41
CA LYS A 919 46.00 -25.19 0.83
C LYS A 919 46.80 -24.78 -0.40
N TYR A 920 46.20 -24.01 -1.31
CA TYR A 920 46.88 -23.55 -2.52
C TYR A 920 48.10 -22.68 -2.23
N MET A 921 48.03 -21.78 -1.24
CA MET A 921 49.18 -20.93 -0.84
C MET A 921 50.35 -21.72 -0.24
N LYS A 922 50.09 -22.88 0.38
CA LYS A 922 51.16 -23.78 0.86
C LYS A 922 51.85 -24.54 -0.27
N ASP A 923 51.14 -24.74 -1.37
CA ASP A 923 51.62 -25.49 -2.54
C ASP A 923 52.36 -24.58 -3.55
N LEU A 924 52.12 -23.26 -3.51
CA LEU A 924 52.73 -22.22 -4.36
C LEU A 924 54.11 -21.79 -3.83
#